data_AF-A0A165WWV5-F1
#
_entry.id   AF-A0A165WWV5-F1
#
_cell.length_a   1.000
_cell.length_b   1.000
_cell.length_c   1.000
_cell.angle_alpha   90.00
_cell.angle_beta   90.00
_cell.angle_gamma   90.00
#
_symmetry.space_group_name_H-M   'P 1'
#
loop_
_entity.id
_entity.type
_entity.pdbx_description
1 polymer ?
#
loop_
_entity_poly.entity_id
_entity_poly.type
_entity_poly.pdbx_seq_one_letter_code
_entity_poly.pdbx_strand_id
1 'polypeptide(L)'
;MTRNLDVDSFGFTGAASIGRQTPRLPDIAGHVNSPAGYLSQTPGAAFPNPRGQTSSTLAPIEANSISNPSPSAGMASYIQILTGASAQELYQVNPSFHQLYDDHTRLSMENNKLKDKVEFLTEELISKVKATAPTSQPTPSAPVTSFPGFPSYIPDGVDSDALRKKLDAAHRSDPTQPSLKQLFWFEAYFEKPKAAKEKKKGEAADPTLASKPSKRGAAQMNAGENVNFGCLVHLDAQPIDGFELSDMGTFWERQAEWFVSSGIWPDTPEGFKAMPEVLLDFEMRARAHNIFHVEHLKLGSEVHDFYMRDLIPAVRSLFGSPEFAKELLLSPERHYKDNDRTIRVYSEMNTGRWWWDRQKALEAGATVVPIIISTDKTQLTMFGNKSTYPVYLTIGNIPKSIRRKPSRQAQILIGYLPVVKLSKIKNKTSRRRALGNLFHACMRKLLEPVKDHADSGLAMARGDGVWFRCHPILACYVADYPEQVFVASTLNGDCVPGQTRHDALGGTGPCEPRNLQEVLDVFKLADGPLTQFHAACKANRLRPVHHPFWEQLPHCDIYRSITPDILHQLFQGVLAHIIEWVCDAYGAEVIDACCQAMPPNHNSRIFTNGISTLSRVTGTEHKDVCRILLGLILDLPLPNGVDPAPLIRCVRAMLDYANYAQYPEVTTETLDAMDTALELHHIRHYRPSFEDFGSSDNYNTEATERLHIDFTKTVWRKTNKKDAYYQMTSIIERSEALHTHQNYVRWRMRDENHPEAAASPLSTDSILHMHIQMTKTASVSSVSFDDLDTLYGAVDFSDALAYFAVKWCEPRLRHNTALQKADQTLVPQYPVSVFWKVKFWNHDALLREDGEDTLDTLHVRPAKRDTHGRPVPGRFDTALVKVGRTGEYGIASGLYGFRIGQVRVVFSLHKKTTDVLFPDGPEPPKHLAYIEWFTPFSRSGAERDSTLYRVSRSFDPEGRRLASIVPVTSLERTAQLYPSFGPVLDPAWTSFNVLERCTTFRVNHYLDHHFFRATH
;
A
#
# COMPACT_ATOMS: atom_id res chain seq x y z
N MET A 1 -25.30 38.09 -58.39
CA MET A 1 -25.55 39.52 -58.70
C MET A 1 -25.43 40.30 -57.39
N THR A 2 -24.61 41.34 -57.23
CA THR A 2 -23.59 41.86 -58.16
C THR A 2 -22.48 42.63 -57.41
N ARG A 3 -21.24 42.44 -57.89
CA ARG A 3 -20.00 43.24 -57.80
C ARG A 3 -19.92 44.53 -56.95
N ASN A 4 -18.72 44.69 -56.38
CA ASN A 4 -18.01 45.93 -56.03
C ASN A 4 -18.11 47.02 -57.11
N LEU A 5 -17.83 48.27 -56.72
CA LEU A 5 -16.80 49.11 -57.36
C LEU A 5 -16.30 50.21 -56.40
N ASP A 6 -15.04 50.61 -56.57
CA ASP A 6 -14.32 51.65 -55.83
C ASP A 6 -14.34 53.01 -56.57
N VAL A 7 -13.49 53.95 -56.13
CA VAL A 7 -12.98 55.18 -56.80
C VAL A 7 -13.98 56.33 -57.08
N ASP A 8 -13.57 57.60 -57.20
CA ASP A 8 -12.22 58.19 -57.40
C ASP A 8 -12.02 59.48 -56.56
N SER A 9 -10.80 59.85 -56.11
CA SER A 9 -9.85 60.80 -56.76
C SER A 9 -8.97 61.44 -55.64
N PHE A 10 -7.90 62.24 -55.78
CA PHE A 10 -6.84 62.60 -56.76
C PHE A 10 -5.68 63.24 -55.92
N GLY A 11 -4.41 63.44 -56.34
CA GLY A 11 -3.67 63.08 -57.55
C GLY A 11 -2.28 63.79 -57.62
N PHE A 12 -1.47 63.45 -58.64
CA PHE A 12 -0.26 64.13 -59.18
C PHE A 12 1.15 64.08 -58.49
N THR A 13 2.14 63.70 -59.32
CA THR A 13 3.63 63.93 -59.30
C THR A 13 4.51 63.39 -58.14
N GLY A 14 5.72 62.81 -58.34
CA GLY A 14 6.39 62.30 -59.57
C GLY A 14 7.92 61.98 -59.47
N ALA A 15 8.37 60.88 -60.12
CA ALA A 15 9.72 60.57 -60.69
C ALA A 15 11.01 60.22 -59.84
N ALA A 16 11.97 59.55 -60.53
CA ALA A 16 13.43 59.33 -60.26
C ALA A 16 13.93 58.07 -59.46
N SER A 17 15.25 57.75 -59.56
CA SER A 17 15.79 56.37 -59.35
C SER A 17 17.32 56.21 -59.03
N ILE A 18 17.70 55.06 -58.42
CA ILE A 18 19.02 54.33 -58.43
C ILE A 18 20.29 54.93 -57.74
N GLY A 19 21.01 54.11 -56.93
CA GLY A 19 22.51 54.04 -57.00
C GLY A 19 23.42 54.23 -55.75
N ARG A 20 23.87 53.12 -55.15
CA ARG A 20 24.98 52.85 -54.15
C ARG A 20 26.13 53.87 -53.81
N GLN A 21 26.62 53.71 -52.56
CA GLN A 21 28.03 53.80 -52.02
C GLN A 21 28.62 55.10 -51.39
N THR A 22 28.65 55.10 -50.03
CA THR A 22 29.74 55.53 -49.08
C THR A 22 30.59 56.80 -49.33
N PRO A 23 30.63 57.73 -48.35
CA PRO A 23 31.85 57.87 -47.51
C PRO A 23 31.57 58.16 -46.00
N ARG A 24 32.55 58.72 -45.27
CA ARG A 24 32.50 59.07 -43.82
C ARG A 24 31.71 60.37 -43.52
N LEU A 25 31.36 60.56 -42.24
CA LEU A 25 30.86 61.79 -41.59
C LEU A 25 31.52 63.09 -42.09
N PRO A 26 30.75 64.18 -42.17
CA PRO A 26 31.00 65.28 -41.23
C PRO A 26 29.73 65.89 -40.59
N ASP A 27 29.77 65.97 -39.26
CA ASP A 27 29.17 66.89 -38.28
C ASP A 27 27.85 67.68 -38.47
N ILE A 28 27.13 67.73 -37.32
CA ILE A 28 26.12 68.71 -36.87
C ILE A 28 24.79 68.77 -37.66
N ALA A 29 23.72 68.28 -36.99
CA ALA A 29 22.37 68.02 -37.52
C ALA A 29 22.29 66.90 -38.59
N GLY A 30 21.08 66.45 -38.95
CA GLY A 30 20.85 65.56 -40.12
C GLY A 30 20.21 64.18 -39.87
N HIS A 31 18.87 64.13 -39.91
CA HIS A 31 18.00 63.18 -40.67
C HIS A 31 18.32 61.65 -40.87
N VAL A 32 17.26 60.82 -40.66
CA VAL A 32 16.71 59.73 -41.55
C VAL A 32 17.04 58.21 -41.37
N ASN A 33 15.95 57.42 -41.26
CA ASN A 33 15.69 55.97 -41.62
C ASN A 33 16.29 54.73 -40.87
N SER A 34 15.65 53.57 -41.15
CA SER A 34 15.71 52.21 -40.53
C SER A 34 16.54 51.19 -41.38
N PRO A 35 16.40 49.83 -41.31
CA PRO A 35 16.35 48.84 -40.20
C PRO A 35 17.22 47.53 -40.40
N ALA A 36 17.32 46.66 -39.37
CA ALA A 36 17.46 45.17 -39.38
C ALA A 36 18.70 44.39 -39.96
N GLY A 37 19.02 43.20 -39.39
CA GLY A 37 19.62 42.06 -40.14
C GLY A 37 20.75 41.15 -39.55
N TYR A 38 20.38 40.09 -38.80
CA TYR A 38 20.97 38.71 -38.73
C TYR A 38 22.49 38.32 -38.73
N LEU A 39 22.81 37.26 -37.94
CA LEU A 39 23.92 36.25 -38.04
C LEU A 39 25.38 36.73 -37.80
N SER A 40 26.30 36.04 -37.10
CA SER A 40 26.37 34.65 -36.58
C SER A 40 27.49 34.46 -35.48
N GLN A 41 27.53 33.26 -34.85
CA GLN A 41 28.68 32.55 -34.24
C GLN A 41 29.57 33.19 -33.11
N THR A 42 29.33 32.77 -31.86
CA THR A 42 30.24 32.09 -30.87
C THR A 42 31.79 32.07 -31.03
N PRO A 43 32.60 31.85 -29.95
CA PRO A 43 32.33 31.92 -28.49
C PRO A 43 33.47 32.47 -27.57
N GLY A 44 33.17 32.73 -26.28
CA GLY A 44 34.12 32.78 -25.15
C GLY A 44 34.85 34.12 -24.89
N ALA A 45 35.41 34.40 -23.71
CA ALA A 45 35.35 33.73 -22.39
C ALA A 45 35.82 34.69 -21.26
N ALA A 46 35.80 34.21 -19.99
CA ALA A 46 36.45 34.76 -18.78
C ALA A 46 35.76 35.88 -17.93
N PHE A 47 35.39 35.44 -16.72
CA PHE A 47 35.26 36.10 -15.40
C PHE A 47 36.46 37.01 -14.96
N PRO A 48 36.50 37.63 -13.73
CA PRO A 48 35.48 37.76 -12.64
C PRO A 48 35.32 39.20 -12.00
N ASN A 49 34.25 39.39 -11.19
CA ASN A 49 34.10 39.92 -9.79
C ASN A 49 35.15 40.90 -9.13
N PRO A 50 34.93 41.60 -7.96
CA PRO A 50 33.77 41.54 -7.03
C PRO A 50 33.27 42.84 -6.30
N ARG A 51 32.04 42.73 -5.74
CA ARG A 51 31.50 43.24 -4.43
C ARG A 51 31.75 44.66 -3.86
N GLY A 52 30.68 45.26 -3.33
CA GLY A 52 30.68 46.26 -2.23
C GLY A 52 29.27 46.48 -1.63
N GLN A 53 29.14 46.72 -0.31
CA GLN A 53 27.88 46.96 0.43
C GLN A 53 28.04 48.08 1.47
N THR A 54 26.96 48.85 1.74
CA THR A 54 26.73 49.67 2.97
C THR A 54 25.22 49.98 3.12
N SER A 55 24.75 50.47 4.28
CA SER A 55 23.32 50.54 4.67
C SER A 55 22.91 51.76 5.52
N SER A 56 21.59 52.09 5.55
CA SER A 56 20.82 52.85 6.59
C SER A 56 19.40 53.15 6.04
N THR A 57 18.22 52.81 6.61
CA THR A 57 17.55 53.10 7.92
C THR A 57 17.08 54.55 8.16
N LEU A 58 15.75 54.81 8.07
CA LEU A 58 14.91 55.60 9.01
C LEU A 58 13.42 55.73 8.56
N ALA A 59 12.53 56.16 9.47
CA ALA A 59 11.07 56.41 9.32
C ALA A 59 10.71 57.79 9.98
N PRO A 60 9.46 58.26 10.30
CA PRO A 60 8.09 57.65 10.31
C PRO A 60 6.88 58.61 9.98
N ILE A 61 5.65 58.27 10.45
CA ILE A 61 4.49 59.14 10.88
C ILE A 61 3.26 59.46 9.94
N GLU A 62 2.09 58.95 10.38
CA GLU A 62 0.67 59.45 10.47
C GLU A 62 -0.24 59.92 9.28
N ALA A 63 -1.25 59.06 9.01
CA ALA A 63 -2.73 59.26 9.06
C ALA A 63 -3.49 60.42 8.35
N ASN A 64 -4.44 60.09 7.44
CA ASN A 64 -5.89 59.95 7.76
C ASN A 64 -6.87 59.61 6.58
N SER A 65 -8.06 59.10 6.95
CA SER A 65 -9.36 59.12 6.24
C SER A 65 -9.52 58.67 4.76
N ILE A 66 -9.93 57.41 4.59
CA ILE A 66 -11.01 56.89 3.69
C ILE A 66 -11.34 57.68 2.39
N SER A 67 -10.91 57.14 1.24
CA SER A 67 -11.77 57.02 0.03
C SER A 67 -11.19 55.97 -0.93
N ASN A 68 -12.04 55.13 -1.54
CA ASN A 68 -11.62 54.14 -2.55
C ASN A 68 -11.75 54.71 -3.98
N PRO A 69 -10.68 54.63 -4.78
CA PRO A 69 -10.78 54.45 -6.23
C PRO A 69 -10.19 53.09 -6.68
N SER A 70 -10.33 52.78 -7.98
CA SER A 70 -10.13 51.44 -8.55
C SER A 70 -8.67 51.02 -8.83
N PRO A 71 -8.38 49.70 -8.86
CA PRO A 71 -7.05 49.19 -9.16
C PRO A 71 -6.81 49.08 -10.68
N SER A 72 -6.12 50.07 -11.27
CA SER A 72 -5.66 49.99 -12.68
C SER A 72 -4.22 50.47 -12.93
N ALA A 73 -3.56 51.10 -11.96
CA ALA A 73 -2.21 51.67 -12.12
C ALA A 73 -1.07 50.85 -11.48
N GLY A 74 -1.36 49.96 -10.51
CA GLY A 74 -0.34 49.32 -9.67
C GLY A 74 0.37 48.09 -10.25
N MET A 75 -0.20 47.42 -11.26
CA MET A 75 0.34 46.13 -11.76
C MET A 75 1.67 46.27 -12.50
N ALA A 76 1.93 47.41 -13.16
CA ALA A 76 3.16 47.61 -13.94
C ALA A 76 4.44 47.62 -13.07
N SER A 77 4.37 48.19 -11.86
CA SER A 77 5.49 48.20 -10.91
C SER A 77 5.63 46.90 -10.10
N TYR A 78 4.57 46.09 -10.00
CA TYR A 78 4.56 44.88 -9.18
C TYR A 78 5.40 43.74 -9.79
N ILE A 79 5.37 43.61 -11.12
CA ILE A 79 6.08 42.55 -11.86
C ILE A 79 7.61 42.74 -11.79
N GLN A 80 8.09 43.99 -11.73
CA GLN A 80 9.53 44.27 -11.75
C GLN A 80 10.26 43.97 -10.43
N ILE A 81 9.54 43.70 -9.34
CA ILE A 81 10.09 43.41 -8.01
C ILE A 81 10.11 41.89 -7.72
N LEU A 82 9.28 41.10 -8.40
CA LEU A 82 9.13 39.65 -8.17
C LEU A 82 10.28 38.78 -8.69
N THR A 83 11.37 39.37 -9.18
CA THR A 83 12.44 38.67 -9.90
C THR A 83 13.73 38.40 -9.09
N GLY A 84 13.72 38.60 -7.75
CA GLY A 84 14.96 38.40 -6.98
C GLY A 84 14.92 38.42 -5.45
N ALA A 85 13.77 38.34 -4.78
CA ALA A 85 13.68 38.33 -3.31
C ALA A 85 12.99 37.05 -2.77
N SER A 86 13.40 36.59 -1.60
CA SER A 86 12.80 35.44 -0.92
C SER A 86 11.48 35.80 -0.21
N ALA A 87 10.62 34.81 0.00
CA ALA A 87 9.37 34.99 0.75
C ALA A 87 9.60 35.48 2.20
N GLN A 88 10.76 35.18 2.78
CA GLN A 88 11.14 35.55 4.15
C GLN A 88 11.50 37.04 4.25
N GLU A 89 12.02 37.64 3.17
CA GLU A 89 12.22 39.09 3.06
C GLU A 89 10.89 39.81 2.82
N LEU A 90 10.06 39.30 1.90
CA LEU A 90 8.75 39.88 1.57
C LEU A 90 7.81 40.00 2.78
N TYR A 91 7.89 39.06 3.74
CA TYR A 91 7.19 39.15 5.02
C TYR A 91 7.65 40.39 5.81
N GLN A 92 8.95 40.49 6.10
CA GLN A 92 9.50 41.53 7.00
C GLN A 92 9.30 42.98 6.53
N VAL A 93 9.19 43.25 5.22
CA VAL A 93 9.01 44.61 4.67
C VAL A 93 7.61 44.93 4.13
N ASN A 94 6.62 44.03 4.21
CA ASN A 94 5.27 44.30 3.70
C ASN A 94 4.16 44.20 4.78
N PRO A 95 3.85 45.31 5.49
CA PRO A 95 2.80 45.34 6.51
C PRO A 95 1.41 44.92 6.01
N SER A 96 1.09 45.16 4.74
CA SER A 96 -0.20 44.75 4.15
C SER A 96 -0.29 43.23 3.98
N PHE A 97 0.84 42.54 3.78
CA PHE A 97 0.87 41.08 3.74
C PHE A 97 0.70 40.47 5.15
N HIS A 98 1.34 41.05 6.18
CA HIS A 98 1.07 40.69 7.57
C HIS A 98 -0.42 40.82 7.91
N GLN A 99 -1.03 41.96 7.58
CA GLN A 99 -2.43 42.20 7.89
C GLN A 99 -3.37 41.20 7.20
N LEU A 100 -3.14 40.88 5.92
CA LEU A 100 -3.91 39.85 5.21
C LEU A 100 -3.74 38.45 5.80
N TYR A 101 -2.52 38.08 6.23
CA TYR A 101 -2.23 36.80 6.86
C TYR A 101 -2.89 36.68 8.24
N ASP A 102 -2.81 37.73 9.06
CA ASP A 102 -3.44 37.80 10.38
C ASP A 102 -4.97 37.82 10.27
N ASP A 103 -5.54 38.53 9.30
CA ASP A 103 -6.98 38.55 9.07
C ASP A 103 -7.51 37.20 8.54
N HIS A 104 -6.79 36.52 7.63
CA HIS A 104 -7.13 35.16 7.22
C HIS A 104 -7.09 34.20 8.42
N THR A 105 -6.04 34.28 9.24
CA THR A 105 -5.88 33.47 10.46
C THR A 105 -7.01 33.74 11.47
N ARG A 106 -7.38 35.00 11.66
CA ARG A 106 -8.49 35.45 12.52
C ARG A 106 -9.84 34.91 12.05
N LEU A 107 -10.14 35.05 10.76
CA LEU A 107 -11.39 34.55 10.15
C LEU A 107 -11.48 33.02 10.21
N SER A 108 -10.37 32.30 10.02
CA SER A 108 -10.29 30.85 10.20
C SER A 108 -10.62 30.45 11.65
N MET A 109 -10.09 31.16 12.65
CA MET A 109 -10.45 30.92 14.06
C MET A 109 -11.90 31.26 14.39
N GLU A 110 -12.53 32.22 13.71
CA GLU A 110 -13.95 32.56 13.91
C GLU A 110 -14.89 31.56 13.25
N ASN A 111 -14.59 31.07 12.04
CA ASN A 111 -15.33 29.98 11.41
C ASN A 111 -15.32 28.70 12.27
N ASN A 112 -14.18 28.36 12.87
CA ASN A 112 -14.10 27.22 13.80
C ASN A 112 -14.96 27.43 15.07
N LYS A 113 -15.02 28.63 15.64
CA LYS A 113 -15.93 28.96 16.77
C LYS A 113 -17.41 28.86 16.37
N LEU A 114 -17.76 29.25 15.14
CA LEU A 114 -19.12 29.11 14.62
C LEU A 114 -19.50 27.64 14.44
N LYS A 115 -18.59 26.81 13.92
CA LYS A 115 -18.77 25.36 13.77
C LYS A 115 -19.02 24.66 15.11
N ASP A 116 -18.18 24.91 16.13
CA ASP A 116 -18.38 24.44 17.51
C ASP A 116 -19.79 24.82 18.04
N LYS A 117 -20.28 26.01 17.70
CA LYS A 117 -21.58 26.54 18.17
C LYS A 117 -22.77 25.92 17.43
N VAL A 118 -22.62 25.58 16.15
CA VAL A 118 -23.63 24.83 15.37
C VAL A 118 -23.75 23.39 15.88
N GLU A 119 -22.63 22.73 16.20
CA GLU A 119 -22.66 21.39 16.80
C GLU A 119 -23.37 21.40 18.17
N PHE A 120 -23.04 22.36 19.03
CA PHE A 120 -23.71 22.52 20.35
C PHE A 120 -25.22 22.72 20.23
N LEU A 121 -25.69 23.64 19.38
CA LEU A 121 -27.11 23.89 19.16
C LEU A 121 -27.83 22.65 18.57
N THR A 122 -27.12 21.85 17.78
CA THR A 122 -27.64 20.58 17.25
C THR A 122 -27.83 19.54 18.36
N GLU A 123 -26.88 19.39 19.28
CA GLU A 123 -27.03 18.52 20.45
C GLU A 123 -28.17 18.97 21.38
N GLU A 124 -28.33 20.29 21.58
CA GLU A 124 -29.42 20.85 22.39
C GLU A 124 -30.80 20.57 21.78
N LEU A 125 -30.94 20.69 20.46
CA LEU A 125 -32.17 20.37 19.73
C LEU A 125 -32.54 18.88 19.85
N ILE A 126 -31.55 17.99 19.68
CA ILE A 126 -31.71 16.53 19.84
C ILE A 126 -32.12 16.15 21.27
N SER A 127 -31.62 16.88 22.28
CA SER A 127 -32.00 16.68 23.68
C SER A 127 -33.47 17.07 23.93
N LYS A 128 -33.90 18.24 23.41
CA LYS A 128 -35.28 18.73 23.54
C LYS A 128 -36.30 17.80 22.87
N VAL A 129 -36.01 17.29 21.66
CA VAL A 129 -36.87 16.32 20.95
C VAL A 129 -37.05 15.01 21.72
N LYS A 130 -36.03 14.57 22.49
CA LYS A 130 -36.12 13.37 23.34
C LYS A 130 -36.93 13.59 24.61
N ALA A 131 -37.02 14.82 25.12
CA ALA A 131 -37.79 15.14 26.32
C ALA A 131 -39.31 15.17 26.09
N THR A 132 -39.76 15.23 24.83
CA THR A 132 -41.18 15.36 24.44
C THR A 132 -41.86 14.05 24.02
N ALA A 133 -41.21 12.89 24.19
CA ALA A 133 -41.77 11.60 23.82
C ALA A 133 -42.62 11.00 24.97
N PRO A 134 -43.92 10.70 24.79
CA PRO A 134 -44.77 10.14 25.86
C PRO A 134 -44.41 8.69 26.22
N THR A 135 -44.29 8.40 27.52
CA THR A 135 -44.08 7.05 28.06
C THR A 135 -45.41 6.34 28.33
N SER A 136 -45.66 5.20 27.67
CA SER A 136 -46.75 4.29 28.01
C SER A 136 -46.24 3.10 28.85
N GLN A 137 -46.93 2.82 29.96
CA GLN A 137 -46.69 1.64 30.80
C GLN A 137 -47.63 0.49 30.39
N PRO A 138 -47.17 -0.77 30.53
CA PRO A 138 -48.05 -1.91 30.76
C PRO A 138 -47.78 -2.58 32.12
N THR A 139 -48.86 -3.02 32.78
CA THR A 139 -48.86 -3.81 34.03
C THR A 139 -49.49 -5.20 33.79
N PRO A 140 -49.36 -6.18 34.73
CA PRO A 140 -49.03 -7.56 34.33
C PRO A 140 -50.20 -8.54 34.20
N SER A 141 -49.92 -9.70 33.61
CA SER A 141 -50.72 -10.92 33.75
C SER A 141 -49.84 -12.20 33.73
N ALA A 142 -50.33 -13.26 34.39
CA ALA A 142 -49.77 -14.62 34.51
C ALA A 142 -50.88 -15.53 35.10
N PRO A 143 -50.72 -16.87 35.26
CA PRO A 143 -49.73 -17.81 34.68
C PRO A 143 -50.39 -18.99 33.91
N VAL A 144 -49.60 -19.83 33.21
CA VAL A 144 -50.00 -21.19 32.74
C VAL A 144 -48.79 -22.13 32.80
N THR A 145 -48.99 -23.45 33.02
CA THR A 145 -47.94 -24.45 33.29
C THR A 145 -47.99 -25.71 32.40
N SER A 146 -46.81 -26.37 32.28
CA SER A 146 -46.55 -27.82 32.15
C SER A 146 -46.91 -28.65 30.89
N PHE A 147 -45.85 -29.04 30.13
CA PHE A 147 -45.47 -30.40 29.64
C PHE A 147 -46.45 -31.25 28.77
N PRO A 148 -46.05 -32.42 28.16
CA PRO A 148 -44.75 -33.15 28.12
C PRO A 148 -44.26 -33.61 26.70
N GLY A 149 -43.11 -34.32 26.65
CA GLY A 149 -42.97 -35.53 25.79
C GLY A 149 -41.84 -35.61 24.73
N PHE A 150 -40.87 -36.49 24.95
CA PHE A 150 -40.03 -37.16 23.93
C PHE A 150 -39.68 -38.59 24.41
N PRO A 151 -39.65 -39.62 23.55
CA PRO A 151 -39.48 -41.02 23.98
C PRO A 151 -38.02 -41.51 24.00
N SER A 152 -37.78 -42.58 24.77
CA SER A 152 -36.49 -43.25 24.99
C SER A 152 -36.39 -44.60 24.27
N TYR A 153 -35.17 -45.00 23.86
CA TYR A 153 -34.83 -46.41 23.72
C TYR A 153 -33.34 -46.65 24.03
N ILE A 154 -33.05 -47.76 24.71
CA ILE A 154 -31.71 -48.25 25.05
C ILE A 154 -31.66 -49.71 24.52
N PRO A 155 -30.57 -50.15 23.86
CA PRO A 155 -30.45 -51.53 23.38
C PRO A 155 -30.43 -52.55 24.54
N ASP A 156 -31.12 -53.68 24.35
CA ASP A 156 -31.17 -54.77 25.31
C ASP A 156 -29.78 -55.40 25.56
N GLY A 157 -29.47 -55.72 26.82
CA GLY A 157 -28.26 -56.47 27.21
C GLY A 157 -27.53 -55.97 28.46
N VAL A 158 -27.85 -54.76 28.96
CA VAL A 158 -27.21 -54.19 30.17
C VAL A 158 -28.24 -53.98 31.27
N ASP A 159 -28.14 -54.75 32.36
CA ASP A 159 -28.89 -54.49 33.59
C ASP A 159 -28.34 -53.23 34.26
N SER A 160 -29.00 -52.11 33.98
CA SER A 160 -28.59 -50.79 34.46
C SER A 160 -28.64 -50.67 35.99
N ASP A 161 -29.55 -51.35 36.69
CA ASP A 161 -29.67 -51.27 38.15
C ASP A 161 -28.66 -52.18 38.88
N ALA A 162 -28.30 -53.33 38.29
CA ALA A 162 -27.16 -54.12 38.77
C ALA A 162 -25.83 -53.38 38.58
N LEU A 163 -25.65 -52.64 37.48
CA LEU A 163 -24.48 -51.79 37.26
C LEU A 163 -24.44 -50.61 38.25
N ARG A 164 -25.59 -49.94 38.44
CA ARG A 164 -25.77 -48.83 39.39
C ARG A 164 -25.44 -49.24 40.82
N LYS A 165 -25.95 -50.38 41.30
CA LYS A 165 -25.63 -50.93 42.63
C LYS A 165 -24.15 -51.29 42.80
N LYS A 166 -23.43 -51.63 41.73
CA LYS A 166 -21.97 -51.86 41.78
C LYS A 166 -21.18 -50.55 41.86
N LEU A 167 -21.51 -49.54 41.06
CA LEU A 167 -20.85 -48.22 41.14
C LEU A 167 -21.17 -47.50 42.46
N ASP A 168 -22.43 -47.53 42.90
CA ASP A 168 -22.88 -46.96 44.17
C ASP A 168 -22.29 -47.70 45.40
N ALA A 169 -21.72 -48.88 45.22
CA ALA A 169 -20.92 -49.59 46.23
C ALA A 169 -19.44 -49.19 46.13
N ALA A 170 -18.86 -49.20 44.92
CA ALA A 170 -17.47 -48.81 44.68
C ALA A 170 -17.16 -47.38 45.16
N HIS A 171 -18.00 -46.41 44.81
CA HIS A 171 -17.90 -45.01 45.24
C HIS A 171 -18.13 -44.82 46.76
N ARG A 172 -18.71 -45.81 47.46
CA ARG A 172 -18.83 -45.84 48.93
C ARG A 172 -17.66 -46.56 49.62
N SER A 173 -16.90 -47.38 48.92
CA SER A 173 -15.64 -47.95 49.42
C SER A 173 -14.42 -47.09 49.11
N ASP A 174 -14.46 -46.31 48.03
CA ASP A 174 -13.39 -45.41 47.60
C ASP A 174 -13.99 -44.12 46.99
N PRO A 175 -13.89 -42.96 47.67
CA PRO A 175 -14.43 -41.70 47.19
C PRO A 175 -13.62 -41.07 46.04
N THR A 176 -12.48 -41.65 45.64
CA THR A 176 -11.67 -41.14 44.52
C THR A 176 -12.21 -41.56 43.15
N GLN A 177 -13.15 -42.51 43.08
CA GLN A 177 -13.78 -42.90 41.81
C GLN A 177 -14.97 -41.99 41.44
N PRO A 178 -15.14 -41.61 40.16
CA PRO A 178 -16.15 -40.64 39.75
C PRO A 178 -17.58 -41.18 39.86
N SER A 179 -18.52 -40.31 40.24
CA SER A 179 -19.94 -40.63 40.30
C SER A 179 -20.58 -40.72 38.90
N LEU A 180 -21.71 -41.44 38.80
CA LEU A 180 -22.50 -41.55 37.56
C LEU A 180 -23.02 -40.21 37.00
N LYS A 181 -22.90 -39.10 37.75
CA LYS A 181 -23.21 -37.75 37.26
C LYS A 181 -22.07 -37.08 36.48
N GLN A 182 -20.83 -37.54 36.65
CA GLN A 182 -19.63 -36.89 36.07
C GLN A 182 -19.22 -37.48 34.71
N LEU A 183 -19.80 -38.61 34.29
CA LEU A 183 -19.36 -39.38 33.11
C LEU A 183 -20.23 -39.22 31.85
N PHE A 184 -21.29 -38.40 31.87
CA PHE A 184 -22.21 -38.25 30.74
C PHE A 184 -22.73 -36.81 30.57
N TRP A 185 -22.17 -36.03 29.63
CA TRP A 185 -22.81 -34.80 29.13
C TRP A 185 -22.31 -34.32 27.74
N PHE A 186 -22.40 -35.17 26.71
CA PHE A 186 -22.22 -34.71 25.31
C PHE A 186 -22.95 -35.60 24.27
N GLU A 187 -24.18 -35.21 23.87
CA GLU A 187 -24.86 -35.74 22.66
C GLU A 187 -25.75 -34.66 22.00
N ALA A 188 -25.16 -33.82 21.14
CA ALA A 188 -25.84 -33.11 20.06
C ALA A 188 -24.81 -32.48 19.09
N TYR A 189 -25.11 -32.50 17.78
CA TYR A 189 -24.33 -31.88 16.67
C TYR A 189 -22.91 -32.45 16.42
N PHE A 190 -22.52 -32.98 15.25
CA PHE A 190 -23.13 -33.21 13.92
C PHE A 190 -22.55 -34.54 13.37
N GLU A 191 -23.01 -35.24 12.31
CA GLU A 191 -24.17 -35.15 11.39
C GLU A 191 -24.54 -36.60 10.95
N LYS A 192 -25.32 -36.79 9.87
CA LYS A 192 -25.12 -37.92 8.94
C LYS A 192 -25.30 -37.45 7.48
N PRO A 193 -24.35 -37.75 6.56
CA PRO A 193 -24.43 -37.28 5.18
C PRO A 193 -25.67 -37.78 4.42
N LYS A 194 -26.13 -36.99 3.45
CA LYS A 194 -27.17 -37.40 2.49
C LYS A 194 -26.62 -38.43 1.50
N ALA A 195 -27.04 -39.68 1.62
CA ALA A 195 -26.94 -40.71 0.59
C ALA A 195 -28.33 -41.10 0.05
N ALA A 196 -28.39 -41.64 -1.17
CA ALA A 196 -29.62 -41.78 -1.94
C ALA A 196 -30.63 -42.80 -1.36
N LYS A 197 -31.92 -42.54 -1.57
CA LYS A 197 -33.02 -43.50 -1.36
C LYS A 197 -33.44 -44.14 -2.68
N GLU A 198 -33.07 -45.40 -2.88
CA GLU A 198 -33.86 -46.41 -3.61
C GLU A 198 -33.57 -47.78 -2.97
N LYS A 199 -34.48 -48.75 -2.85
CA LYS A 199 -35.96 -48.80 -2.97
C LYS A 199 -36.40 -50.01 -2.14
N LYS A 200 -37.69 -50.16 -1.79
CA LYS A 200 -38.19 -51.43 -1.19
C LYS A 200 -39.51 -51.90 -1.83
N LYS A 201 -39.37 -52.95 -2.63
CA LYS A 201 -40.36 -53.93 -3.12
C LYS A 201 -41.80 -53.46 -3.44
N GLY A 202 -42.10 -53.45 -4.74
CA GLY A 202 -43.34 -54.00 -5.29
C GLY A 202 -42.98 -55.01 -6.39
N GLU A 203 -43.53 -56.23 -6.28
CA GLU A 203 -43.78 -57.29 -7.28
C GLU A 203 -42.75 -57.76 -8.37
N ALA A 204 -42.76 -59.11 -8.55
CA ALA A 204 -42.51 -59.91 -9.76
C ALA A 204 -41.09 -60.22 -10.35
N ALA A 205 -40.94 -61.51 -10.72
CA ALA A 205 -40.18 -62.11 -11.84
C ALA A 205 -38.63 -62.27 -11.82
N ASP A 206 -38.16 -63.34 -11.17
CA ASP A 206 -37.37 -64.47 -11.76
C ASP A 206 -35.95 -64.20 -12.40
N PRO A 207 -35.20 -65.20 -12.95
CA PRO A 207 -33.94 -65.59 -12.27
C PRO A 207 -32.70 -65.74 -13.19
N THR A 208 -31.65 -66.37 -12.65
CA THR A 208 -30.35 -66.75 -13.28
C THR A 208 -29.36 -65.57 -13.47
N LEU A 209 -28.03 -65.75 -13.44
CA LEU A 209 -27.19 -66.95 -13.30
C LEU A 209 -26.08 -66.78 -12.23
N ALA A 210 -25.40 -67.91 -11.99
CA ALA A 210 -24.20 -68.11 -11.16
C ALA A 210 -22.97 -67.25 -11.58
N SER A 211 -21.82 -67.23 -10.87
CA SER A 211 -21.27 -68.18 -9.89
C SER A 211 -20.23 -67.58 -8.90
N LYS A 212 -19.96 -68.32 -7.81
CA LYS A 212 -18.76 -68.28 -6.93
C LYS A 212 -17.61 -69.10 -7.61
N PRO A 213 -16.48 -69.54 -6.97
CA PRO A 213 -15.84 -69.25 -5.66
C PRO A 213 -14.38 -68.71 -5.76
N SER A 214 -13.74 -68.10 -4.74
CA SER A 214 -13.10 -68.66 -3.51
C SER A 214 -11.90 -69.63 -3.79
N LYS A 215 -10.79 -69.69 -3.02
CA LYS A 215 -10.70 -69.70 -1.54
C LYS A 215 -9.23 -69.64 -1.03
N ARG A 216 -9.07 -69.26 0.26
CA ARG A 216 -7.97 -69.58 1.21
C ARG A 216 -6.55 -69.02 0.93
N GLY A 217 -5.80 -68.54 1.94
CA GLY A 217 -6.22 -68.12 3.30
C GLY A 217 -5.17 -68.26 4.40
N ALA A 218 -5.56 -67.74 5.58
CA ALA A 218 -4.95 -67.89 6.91
C ALA A 218 -3.57 -67.23 7.15
N ALA A 219 -3.17 -66.90 8.39
CA ALA A 219 -3.95 -66.44 9.57
C ALA A 219 -2.98 -66.06 10.70
N GLN A 220 -3.10 -64.85 11.27
CA GLN A 220 -2.89 -64.61 12.70
C GLN A 220 -3.41 -63.21 13.11
N MET A 221 -3.80 -63.08 14.37
CA MET A 221 -4.20 -61.82 15.00
C MET A 221 -3.31 -61.56 16.22
N ASN A 222 -2.98 -60.31 16.45
CA ASN A 222 -2.79 -59.63 17.75
C ASN A 222 -2.87 -58.12 17.43
N ALA A 223 -3.83 -57.36 17.95
CA ALA A 223 -3.97 -56.87 19.33
C ALA A 223 -3.03 -55.67 19.59
N GLY A 224 -3.62 -54.53 19.98
CA GLY A 224 -3.04 -53.17 19.87
C GLY A 224 -3.93 -52.30 18.97
N GLU A 225 -4.98 -51.67 19.51
CA GLU A 225 -4.97 -50.31 20.11
C GLU A 225 -5.14 -49.18 19.07
N ASN A 226 -6.41 -48.84 18.81
CA ASN A 226 -6.77 -47.54 18.26
C ASN A 226 -6.88 -46.54 19.42
N VAL A 227 -5.94 -45.59 19.52
CA VAL A 227 -6.10 -44.39 20.34
C VAL A 227 -6.22 -43.19 19.41
N ASN A 228 -7.33 -42.47 19.51
CA ASN A 228 -7.60 -41.29 18.71
C ASN A 228 -8.31 -40.28 19.61
N PHE A 229 -7.63 -39.17 19.94
CA PHE A 229 -8.14 -38.15 20.85
C PHE A 229 -7.97 -36.75 20.27
N GLY A 230 -9.09 -36.02 20.24
CA GLY A 230 -9.12 -34.61 19.86
C GLY A 230 -10.04 -33.81 20.78
N CYS A 231 -9.42 -33.09 21.72
CA CYS A 231 -9.93 -31.89 22.40
C CYS A 231 -11.32 -31.92 23.08
N LEU A 232 -11.35 -31.57 24.37
CA LEU A 232 -11.88 -30.26 24.79
C LEU A 232 -11.44 -29.91 26.23
N VAL A 233 -11.43 -28.61 26.54
CA VAL A 233 -10.99 -28.06 27.83
C VAL A 233 -12.13 -27.26 28.46
N HIS A 234 -12.56 -27.63 29.66
CA HIS A 234 -12.56 -26.74 30.83
C HIS A 234 -13.03 -27.44 32.12
N LEU A 235 -12.29 -27.20 33.20
CA LEU A 235 -12.74 -27.11 34.60
C LEU A 235 -13.57 -28.26 35.20
N ASP A 236 -12.89 -29.11 35.98
CA ASP A 236 -13.12 -29.15 37.44
C ASP A 236 -11.90 -29.80 38.15
N ALA A 237 -10.76 -29.10 38.10
CA ALA A 237 -9.57 -29.50 38.85
C ALA A 237 -9.65 -28.90 40.27
N GLN A 238 -9.80 -29.76 41.28
CA GLN A 238 -9.44 -29.38 42.65
C GLN A 238 -7.91 -29.17 42.69
N PRO A 239 -7.40 -28.14 43.38
CA PRO A 239 -5.96 -27.94 43.50
C PRO A 239 -5.31 -29.12 44.23
N ILE A 240 -4.12 -29.51 43.76
CA ILE A 240 -3.17 -30.22 44.62
C ILE A 240 -2.58 -29.15 45.54
N ASP A 241 -2.66 -29.34 46.86
CA ASP A 241 -2.25 -28.33 47.85
C ASP A 241 -0.83 -27.80 47.55
N GLY A 242 -0.75 -26.54 47.11
CA GLY A 242 0.49 -25.84 46.82
C GLY A 242 0.90 -25.69 45.35
N PHE A 243 0.10 -26.12 44.37
CA PHE A 243 0.37 -25.89 42.93
C PHE A 243 -0.85 -25.38 42.16
N GLU A 244 -0.71 -24.27 41.45
CA GLU A 244 -1.70 -23.75 40.50
C GLU A 244 -1.42 -24.23 39.05
N LEU A 245 -2.40 -24.08 38.16
CA LEU A 245 -2.24 -24.38 36.72
C LEU A 245 -1.27 -23.42 36.01
N SER A 246 -1.06 -22.23 36.57
CA SER A 246 -0.01 -21.25 36.27
C SER A 246 1.40 -21.83 36.48
N ASP A 247 1.58 -22.66 37.51
CA ASP A 247 2.89 -23.25 37.85
C ASP A 247 3.34 -24.32 36.85
N MET A 248 2.47 -24.88 36.00
CA MET A 248 2.90 -25.85 34.98
C MET A 248 3.78 -25.22 33.89
N GLY A 249 3.64 -23.92 33.62
CA GLY A 249 4.58 -23.20 32.73
C GLY A 249 5.93 -23.05 33.42
N THR A 250 5.93 -22.48 34.62
CA THR A 250 7.15 -22.21 35.40
C THR A 250 7.87 -23.50 35.82
N PHE A 251 7.18 -24.64 35.93
CA PHE A 251 7.77 -25.95 36.17
C PHE A 251 8.72 -26.37 35.05
N TRP A 252 8.30 -26.24 33.78
CA TRP A 252 9.15 -26.60 32.64
C TRP A 252 10.19 -25.53 32.32
N GLU A 253 9.91 -24.25 32.57
CA GLU A 253 10.93 -23.19 32.51
C GLU A 253 12.02 -23.43 33.56
N ARG A 254 11.65 -23.71 34.82
CA ARG A 254 12.61 -24.09 35.87
C ARG A 254 13.36 -25.38 35.55
N GLN A 255 12.73 -26.37 34.91
CA GLN A 255 13.45 -27.57 34.45
C GLN A 255 14.50 -27.22 33.38
N ALA A 256 14.14 -26.45 32.35
CA ALA A 256 15.08 -26.04 31.30
C ALA A 256 16.24 -25.19 31.85
N GLU A 257 15.94 -24.18 32.68
CA GLU A 257 16.95 -23.37 33.37
C GLU A 257 17.81 -24.22 34.33
N TRP A 258 17.22 -25.20 35.03
CA TRP A 258 17.94 -26.10 35.93
C TRP A 258 18.87 -27.05 35.17
N PHE A 259 18.47 -27.61 34.03
CA PHE A 259 19.33 -28.48 33.22
C PHE A 259 20.55 -27.72 32.65
N VAL A 260 20.35 -26.48 32.19
CA VAL A 260 21.42 -25.60 31.70
C VAL A 260 22.31 -25.14 32.86
N SER A 261 21.74 -24.60 33.94
CA SER A 261 22.53 -24.13 35.10
C SER A 261 23.25 -25.24 35.87
N SER A 262 22.79 -26.49 35.76
CA SER A 262 23.47 -27.65 36.37
C SER A 262 24.51 -28.30 35.46
N GLY A 263 24.68 -27.82 34.22
CA GLY A 263 25.63 -28.37 33.25
C GLY A 263 25.34 -29.81 32.82
N ILE A 264 24.07 -30.24 32.89
CA ILE A 264 23.63 -31.61 32.58
C ILE A 264 23.38 -31.80 31.07
N TRP A 265 22.99 -30.72 30.38
CA TRP A 265 22.77 -30.71 28.94
C TRP A 265 24.00 -30.14 28.21
N PRO A 266 24.51 -30.78 27.13
CA PRO A 266 25.58 -30.20 26.32
C PRO A 266 25.04 -29.10 25.39
N ASP A 267 25.86 -28.06 25.15
CA ASP A 267 25.58 -26.95 24.22
C ASP A 267 25.68 -27.37 22.72
N THR A 268 25.15 -28.55 22.37
CA THR A 268 25.28 -29.16 21.04
C THR A 268 23.92 -29.36 20.35
N PRO A 269 23.82 -29.18 19.02
CA PRO A 269 22.56 -29.38 18.28
C PRO A 269 21.96 -30.78 18.45
N GLU A 270 22.79 -31.78 18.74
CA GLU A 270 22.38 -33.17 18.97
C GLU A 270 21.50 -33.32 20.22
N GLY A 271 21.80 -32.56 21.28
CA GLY A 271 21.02 -32.58 22.52
C GLY A 271 19.58 -32.07 22.35
N PHE A 272 19.31 -31.25 21.33
CA PHE A 272 17.99 -30.64 21.12
C PHE A 272 17.08 -31.42 20.14
N LYS A 273 17.59 -32.44 19.44
CA LYS A 273 16.86 -33.16 18.37
C LYS A 273 15.81 -34.18 18.85
N ALA A 274 15.68 -34.42 20.16
CA ALA A 274 15.03 -35.62 20.70
C ALA A 274 13.52 -35.50 21.01
N MET A 275 12.82 -34.42 20.60
CA MET A 275 11.49 -34.11 21.15
C MET A 275 10.33 -33.78 20.15
N PRO A 276 10.10 -34.52 19.04
CA PRO A 276 9.10 -34.13 18.02
C PRO A 276 7.64 -34.04 18.48
N GLU A 277 7.15 -34.98 19.31
CA GLU A 277 5.72 -35.07 19.65
C GLU A 277 5.27 -34.05 20.71
N VAL A 278 6.17 -33.63 21.61
CA VAL A 278 5.85 -32.68 22.69
C VAL A 278 5.65 -31.25 22.14
N LEU A 279 6.32 -30.91 21.04
CA LEU A 279 6.28 -29.57 20.44
C LEU A 279 4.86 -29.13 20.03
N LEU A 280 4.03 -30.05 19.55
CA LEU A 280 2.67 -29.71 19.11
C LEU A 280 1.72 -29.44 20.29
N ASP A 281 1.86 -30.22 21.36
CA ASP A 281 1.15 -29.96 22.63
C ASP A 281 1.63 -28.62 23.21
N PHE A 282 2.92 -28.29 23.05
CA PHE A 282 3.48 -26.98 23.39
C PHE A 282 2.88 -25.83 22.55
N GLU A 283 2.63 -26.01 21.25
CA GLU A 283 1.90 -25.04 20.41
C GLU A 283 0.46 -24.81 20.87
N MET A 284 -0.27 -25.90 21.16
CA MET A 284 -1.64 -25.82 21.63
C MET A 284 -1.72 -25.13 23.00
N ARG A 285 -0.77 -25.41 23.90
CA ARG A 285 -0.63 -24.74 25.20
C ARG A 285 -0.21 -23.27 25.04
N ALA A 286 0.79 -22.95 24.24
CA ALA A 286 1.25 -21.58 24.02
C ALA A 286 0.14 -20.68 23.45
N ARG A 287 -0.74 -21.23 22.59
CA ARG A 287 -1.92 -20.51 22.09
C ARG A 287 -3.07 -20.49 23.12
N ALA A 288 -3.20 -21.50 23.98
CA ALA A 288 -4.10 -21.47 25.15
C ALA A 288 -3.67 -20.49 26.25
N HIS A 289 -2.39 -20.11 26.34
CA HIS A 289 -1.90 -19.02 27.20
C HIS A 289 -2.07 -17.63 26.56
N ASN A 290 -2.40 -17.53 25.27
CA ASN A 290 -2.58 -16.25 24.56
C ASN A 290 -4.06 -15.81 24.53
N ILE A 291 -4.72 -15.85 25.70
CA ILE A 291 -6.13 -15.47 25.92
C ILE A 291 -6.20 -14.02 26.41
N PHE A 292 -7.26 -13.29 26.07
CA PHE A 292 -7.47 -11.93 26.59
C PHE A 292 -7.94 -11.97 28.05
N HIS A 293 -7.16 -11.37 28.94
CA HIS A 293 -7.58 -11.01 30.28
C HIS A 293 -7.97 -9.52 30.35
N VAL A 294 -8.53 -9.08 31.49
CA VAL A 294 -9.00 -7.70 31.70
C VAL A 294 -8.25 -7.08 32.87
N GLU A 295 -7.53 -6.01 32.59
CA GLU A 295 -6.90 -5.15 33.60
C GLU A 295 -7.81 -3.96 33.93
N HIS A 296 -8.08 -3.75 35.23
CA HIS A 296 -9.04 -2.75 35.71
C HIS A 296 -8.35 -1.46 36.17
N LEU A 297 -8.04 -0.59 35.21
CA LEU A 297 -7.26 0.62 35.45
C LEU A 297 -8.11 1.72 36.10
N LYS A 298 -7.63 2.26 37.24
CA LYS A 298 -8.31 3.33 38.00
C LYS A 298 -7.80 4.70 37.57
N LEU A 299 -8.69 5.58 37.11
CA LEU A 299 -8.39 6.96 36.75
C LEU A 299 -9.26 7.93 37.58
N GLY A 300 -8.72 8.34 38.72
CA GLY A 300 -9.50 9.06 39.74
C GLY A 300 -10.52 8.14 40.38
N SER A 301 -11.82 8.42 40.19
CA SER A 301 -12.94 7.60 40.69
C SER A 301 -13.65 6.79 39.59
N GLU A 302 -13.06 6.71 38.38
CA GLU A 302 -13.57 5.86 37.30
C GLU A 302 -12.65 4.63 37.13
N VAL A 303 -13.24 3.46 36.88
CA VAL A 303 -12.55 2.24 36.48
C VAL A 303 -12.70 2.09 34.95
N HIS A 304 -11.64 1.65 34.29
CA HIS A 304 -11.57 1.48 32.85
C HIS A 304 -10.96 0.12 32.51
N ASP A 305 -11.69 -0.67 31.73
CA ASP A 305 -11.30 -2.03 31.38
C ASP A 305 -10.34 -2.01 30.19
N PHE A 306 -9.12 -2.49 30.42
CA PHE A 306 -8.10 -2.73 29.40
C PHE A 306 -8.05 -4.23 29.10
N TYR A 307 -8.54 -4.62 27.92
CA TYR A 307 -8.45 -6.01 27.47
C TYR A 307 -7.08 -6.23 26.85
N MET A 308 -6.29 -7.17 27.37
CA MET A 308 -4.93 -7.44 26.89
C MET A 308 -4.54 -8.92 26.94
N ARG A 309 -3.47 -9.25 26.22
CA ARG A 309 -2.79 -10.55 26.19
C ARG A 309 -1.36 -10.37 26.68
N ASP A 310 -0.80 -11.42 27.26
CA ASP A 310 0.61 -11.44 27.67
C ASP A 310 1.54 -11.44 26.45
N LEU A 311 2.49 -10.52 26.45
CA LEU A 311 3.34 -10.25 25.29
C LEU A 311 4.28 -11.41 24.96
N ILE A 312 4.89 -12.03 25.97
CA ILE A 312 5.88 -13.11 25.76
C ILE A 312 5.22 -14.39 25.22
N PRO A 313 4.05 -14.85 25.70
CA PRO A 313 3.26 -15.87 25.01
C PRO A 313 2.91 -15.51 23.56
N ALA A 314 2.54 -14.26 23.27
CA ALA A 314 2.26 -13.83 21.90
C ALA A 314 3.52 -13.89 21.00
N VAL A 315 4.67 -13.39 21.47
CA VAL A 315 5.97 -13.50 20.78
C VAL A 315 6.38 -14.97 20.57
N ARG A 316 6.29 -15.81 21.62
CA ARG A 316 6.54 -17.26 21.55
C ARG A 316 5.64 -17.94 20.51
N SER A 317 4.36 -17.56 20.41
CA SER A 317 3.42 -18.15 19.45
C SER A 317 3.68 -17.80 17.98
N LEU A 318 4.43 -16.72 17.72
CA LEU A 318 4.95 -16.34 16.40
C LEU A 318 6.27 -17.06 16.10
N PHE A 319 7.26 -16.95 17.00
CA PHE A 319 8.60 -17.54 16.81
C PHE A 319 8.57 -19.08 16.76
N GLY A 320 7.73 -19.70 17.58
CA GLY A 320 7.54 -21.15 17.68
C GLY A 320 6.60 -21.76 16.63
N SER A 321 6.13 -21.02 15.62
CA SER A 321 5.17 -21.59 14.66
C SER A 321 5.86 -22.42 13.56
N PRO A 322 5.46 -23.69 13.33
CA PRO A 322 6.00 -24.52 12.24
C PRO A 322 5.74 -23.92 10.86
N GLU A 323 4.66 -23.13 10.71
CA GLU A 323 4.32 -22.41 9.49
C GLU A 323 5.38 -21.36 9.11
N PHE A 324 6.16 -20.85 10.06
CA PHE A 324 7.25 -19.91 9.81
C PHE A 324 8.64 -20.49 10.07
N ALA A 325 8.77 -21.68 10.67
CA ALA A 325 10.05 -22.24 11.11
C ALA A 325 11.15 -22.29 10.04
N LYS A 326 10.78 -22.49 8.77
CA LYS A 326 11.70 -22.47 7.61
C LYS A 326 11.90 -21.08 6.99
N GLU A 327 11.01 -20.13 7.26
CA GLU A 327 11.00 -18.78 6.70
C GLU A 327 11.56 -17.72 7.69
N LEU A 328 11.79 -18.07 8.97
CA LEU A 328 12.26 -17.14 10.00
C LEU A 328 13.72 -16.68 9.81
N LEU A 329 13.90 -15.36 9.80
CA LEU A 329 15.18 -14.65 9.82
C LEU A 329 15.75 -14.65 11.26
N LEU A 330 16.94 -15.23 11.43
CA LEU A 330 17.57 -15.45 12.75
C LEU A 330 18.90 -14.69 12.94
N SER A 331 19.42 -14.07 11.87
CA SER A 331 20.68 -13.34 11.88
C SER A 331 20.61 -12.10 10.98
N PRO A 332 21.29 -11.00 11.33
CA PRO A 332 21.40 -9.83 10.48
C PRO A 332 22.35 -10.09 9.31
N GLU A 333 22.06 -9.49 8.16
CA GLU A 333 22.73 -9.80 6.89
C GLU A 333 23.26 -8.55 6.18
N ARG A 334 24.11 -8.79 5.17
CA ARG A 334 24.72 -7.73 4.37
C ARG A 334 24.59 -7.99 2.88
N HIS A 335 23.46 -7.56 2.34
CA HIS A 335 23.14 -7.62 0.91
C HIS A 335 23.77 -6.44 0.15
N TYR A 336 24.18 -6.71 -1.09
CA TYR A 336 24.80 -5.76 -2.01
C TYR A 336 24.33 -6.07 -3.44
N LYS A 337 24.18 -5.04 -4.27
CA LYS A 337 23.76 -5.17 -5.69
C LYS A 337 24.92 -5.54 -6.61
N ASP A 338 26.15 -5.37 -6.16
CA ASP A 338 27.39 -5.53 -6.90
C ASP A 338 28.38 -6.49 -6.21
N ASN A 339 29.22 -7.17 -7.01
CA ASN A 339 30.22 -8.11 -6.50
C ASN A 339 31.29 -7.43 -5.61
N ASP A 340 31.58 -6.15 -5.88
CA ASP A 340 32.58 -5.34 -5.16
C ASP A 340 32.03 -4.77 -3.83
N ARG A 341 30.74 -4.99 -3.55
CA ARG A 341 30.04 -4.62 -2.30
C ARG A 341 30.02 -3.12 -2.00
N THR A 342 29.96 -2.29 -3.04
CA THR A 342 29.88 -0.84 -2.97
C THR A 342 28.43 -0.33 -2.85
N ILE A 343 27.48 -1.01 -3.49
CA ILE A 343 26.07 -0.62 -3.55
C ILE A 343 25.29 -1.45 -2.53
N ARG A 344 25.09 -0.86 -1.35
CA ARG A 344 24.33 -1.48 -0.25
C ARG A 344 22.86 -1.64 -0.63
N VAL A 345 22.27 -2.76 -0.27
CA VAL A 345 20.82 -3.02 -0.37
C VAL A 345 20.20 -3.11 1.02
N TYR A 346 19.00 -2.54 1.17
CA TYR A 346 18.14 -2.65 2.35
C TYR A 346 16.76 -3.19 1.95
N SER A 347 16.36 -4.32 2.53
CA SER A 347 15.17 -5.09 2.16
C SER A 347 14.38 -5.53 3.41
N GLU A 348 14.68 -6.69 3.99
CA GLU A 348 14.10 -7.14 5.25
C GLU A 348 14.76 -6.46 6.45
N MET A 349 14.12 -6.49 7.61
CA MET A 349 14.63 -5.85 8.83
C MET A 349 16.01 -6.38 9.28
N ASN A 350 16.36 -7.63 8.94
CA ASN A 350 17.68 -8.19 9.23
C ASN A 350 18.81 -7.58 8.35
N THR A 351 18.47 -6.94 7.23
CA THR A 351 19.41 -6.19 6.39
C THR A 351 19.71 -4.78 6.93
N GLY A 352 18.94 -4.30 7.90
CA GLY A 352 19.08 -2.98 8.50
C GLY A 352 20.21 -2.89 9.54
N ARG A 353 20.77 -1.69 9.71
CA ARG A 353 21.80 -1.41 10.73
C ARG A 353 21.33 -1.71 12.15
N TRP A 354 20.06 -1.45 12.47
CA TRP A 354 19.56 -1.60 13.84
C TRP A 354 19.73 -3.04 14.34
N TRP A 355 19.34 -4.03 13.54
CA TRP A 355 19.51 -5.44 13.90
C TRP A 355 20.99 -5.79 13.97
N TRP A 356 21.78 -5.38 12.97
CA TRP A 356 23.22 -5.62 12.96
C TRP A 356 23.92 -5.12 14.24
N ASP A 357 23.61 -3.90 14.67
CA ASP A 357 24.21 -3.26 15.85
C ASP A 357 23.68 -3.85 17.17
N ARG A 358 22.39 -4.23 17.25
CA ARG A 358 21.85 -4.96 18.42
C ARG A 358 22.49 -6.34 18.54
N GLN A 359 22.49 -7.13 17.47
CA GLN A 359 23.02 -8.51 17.48
C GLN A 359 24.51 -8.56 17.83
N LYS A 360 25.30 -7.58 17.38
CA LYS A 360 26.73 -7.48 17.70
C LYS A 360 27.00 -7.23 19.20
N ALA A 361 26.02 -6.72 19.94
CA ALA A 361 26.10 -6.55 21.39
C ALA A 361 25.70 -7.81 22.17
N LEU A 362 25.16 -8.85 21.50
CA LEU A 362 24.79 -10.12 22.11
C LEU A 362 25.92 -11.15 22.04
N GLU A 363 25.82 -12.16 22.88
CA GLU A 363 26.67 -13.36 22.88
C GLU A 363 26.43 -14.28 21.66
N ALA A 364 27.36 -15.19 21.42
CA ALA A 364 27.22 -16.18 20.34
C ALA A 364 26.10 -17.19 20.65
N GLY A 365 25.24 -17.47 19.67
CA GLY A 365 24.08 -18.36 19.83
C GLY A 365 22.78 -17.64 20.22
N ALA A 366 22.86 -16.39 20.69
CA ALA A 366 21.70 -15.55 20.90
C ALA A 366 21.17 -14.95 19.58
N THR A 367 19.88 -14.60 19.53
CA THR A 367 19.25 -13.88 18.40
C THR A 367 18.38 -12.73 18.89
N VAL A 368 18.39 -11.62 18.15
CA VAL A 368 17.45 -10.52 18.37
C VAL A 368 16.07 -10.92 17.85
N VAL A 369 15.03 -10.60 18.65
CA VAL A 369 13.63 -10.69 18.23
C VAL A 369 13.06 -9.27 18.15
N PRO A 370 13.06 -8.63 16.96
CA PRO A 370 12.62 -7.25 16.81
C PRO A 370 11.10 -7.17 16.99
N ILE A 371 10.64 -6.65 18.12
CA ILE A 371 9.22 -6.41 18.36
C ILE A 371 8.77 -5.21 17.53
N ILE A 372 7.70 -5.41 16.76
CA ILE A 372 7.03 -4.38 15.97
C ILE A 372 5.63 -4.20 16.54
N ILE A 373 5.38 -3.03 17.12
CA ILE A 373 4.07 -2.65 17.68
C ILE A 373 3.36 -1.71 16.72
N SER A 374 2.03 -1.76 16.70
CA SER A 374 1.23 -0.74 16.03
C SER A 374 -0.07 -0.40 16.76
N THR A 375 -0.49 0.86 16.66
CA THR A 375 -1.77 1.37 17.17
C THR A 375 -2.41 2.33 16.16
N ASP A 376 -3.72 2.19 15.96
CA ASP A 376 -4.61 3.21 15.37
C ASP A 376 -5.98 3.14 16.06
N LYS A 377 -6.61 4.30 16.21
CA LYS A 377 -7.88 4.49 16.92
C LYS A 377 -9.08 4.49 15.96
N THR A 378 -9.21 3.38 15.23
CA THR A 378 -10.18 3.24 14.14
C THR A 378 -11.65 3.38 14.58
N GLN A 379 -12.49 3.98 13.73
CA GLN A 379 -13.94 4.12 13.95
C GLN A 379 -14.70 2.85 13.55
N LEU A 380 -15.71 2.48 14.36
CA LEU A 380 -16.55 1.29 14.17
C LEU A 380 -17.87 1.58 13.44
N THR A 381 -18.40 2.79 13.56
CA THR A 381 -19.72 3.18 13.02
C THR A 381 -19.71 4.60 12.48
N MET A 382 -20.21 4.78 11.24
CA MET A 382 -20.34 6.10 10.59
C MET A 382 -21.30 7.06 11.32
N PHE A 383 -22.13 6.53 12.22
CA PHE A 383 -23.04 7.28 13.07
C PHE A 383 -22.85 6.84 14.53
N GLY A 384 -22.95 7.76 15.49
CA GLY A 384 -22.90 7.46 16.93
C GLY A 384 -21.52 7.43 17.58
N ASN A 385 -20.45 7.81 16.85
CA ASN A 385 -19.11 8.08 17.37
C ASN A 385 -18.54 6.96 18.29
N LYS A 386 -18.60 5.72 17.80
CA LYS A 386 -17.96 4.54 18.43
C LYS A 386 -16.64 4.24 17.73
N SER A 387 -15.58 4.06 18.52
CA SER A 387 -14.24 3.67 18.08
C SER A 387 -13.70 2.54 18.94
N THR A 388 -12.77 1.78 18.37
CA THR A 388 -11.84 0.91 19.09
C THR A 388 -10.43 1.50 19.05
N TYR A 389 -9.53 0.95 19.86
CA TYR A 389 -8.13 1.34 19.88
C TYR A 389 -7.26 0.08 20.04
N PRO A 390 -7.20 -0.78 19.00
CA PRO A 390 -6.40 -2.00 19.00
C PRO A 390 -4.90 -1.73 19.12
N VAL A 391 -4.19 -2.68 19.72
CA VAL A 391 -2.73 -2.82 19.67
C VAL A 391 -2.38 -4.12 18.98
N TYR A 392 -1.60 -4.08 17.90
CA TYR A 392 -1.09 -5.28 17.22
C TYR A 392 0.41 -5.46 17.43
N LEU A 393 0.83 -6.72 17.37
CA LEU A 393 2.21 -7.20 17.50
C LEU A 393 2.58 -8.07 16.30
N THR A 394 3.79 -7.88 15.80
CA THR A 394 4.52 -8.87 14.99
C THR A 394 6.01 -8.84 15.35
N ILE A 395 6.80 -9.77 14.80
CA ILE A 395 8.25 -9.84 15.01
C ILE A 395 8.99 -9.70 13.68
N GLY A 396 10.07 -8.91 13.67
CA GLY A 396 10.91 -8.68 12.49
C GLY A 396 11.61 -9.93 11.95
N ASN A 397 11.64 -11.02 12.72
CA ASN A 397 12.10 -12.33 12.27
C ASN A 397 11.23 -12.94 11.17
N ILE A 398 9.96 -12.56 11.06
CA ILE A 398 9.10 -13.06 9.99
C ILE A 398 9.27 -12.12 8.77
N PRO A 399 9.62 -12.64 7.57
CA PRO A 399 9.72 -11.82 6.36
C PRO A 399 8.48 -10.97 6.08
N LYS A 400 8.68 -9.74 5.58
CA LYS A 400 7.59 -8.78 5.33
C LYS A 400 6.57 -9.32 4.33
N SER A 401 7.00 -10.15 3.37
CA SER A 401 6.15 -10.84 2.40
C SER A 401 5.10 -11.78 3.04
N ILE A 402 5.37 -12.27 4.26
CA ILE A 402 4.43 -13.04 5.10
C ILE A 402 3.65 -12.10 6.02
N ARG A 403 4.31 -11.16 6.71
CA ARG A 403 3.68 -10.22 7.65
C ARG A 403 2.60 -9.34 7.00
N ARG A 404 2.75 -9.05 5.70
CA ARG A 404 1.78 -8.30 4.88
C ARG A 404 0.57 -9.12 4.43
N LYS A 405 0.50 -10.42 4.75
CA LYS A 405 -0.60 -11.34 4.37
C LYS A 405 -1.41 -11.75 5.62
N PRO A 406 -2.53 -11.08 5.95
CA PRO A 406 -3.36 -11.43 7.12
C PRO A 406 -3.82 -12.89 7.17
N SER A 407 -3.92 -13.54 6.01
CA SER A 407 -4.24 -14.97 5.86
C SER A 407 -3.16 -15.93 6.39
N ARG A 408 -1.91 -15.49 6.57
CA ARG A 408 -0.82 -16.25 7.22
C ARG A 408 -0.78 -16.04 8.75
N GLN A 409 -1.65 -15.18 9.32
CA GLN A 409 -1.71 -14.86 10.78
C GLN A 409 -0.40 -14.40 11.44
N ALA A 410 0.58 -13.88 10.69
CA ALA A 410 1.85 -13.35 11.22
C ALA A 410 1.73 -12.00 11.99
N GLN A 411 0.53 -11.64 12.44
CA GLN A 411 0.17 -10.41 13.14
C GLN A 411 -0.87 -10.75 14.20
N ILE A 412 -0.61 -10.43 15.47
CA ILE A 412 -1.47 -10.77 16.61
C ILE A 412 -2.05 -9.49 17.20
N LEU A 413 -3.37 -9.46 17.42
CA LEU A 413 -3.98 -8.45 18.28
C LEU A 413 -3.66 -8.78 19.74
N ILE A 414 -2.93 -7.90 20.43
CA ILE A 414 -2.51 -8.07 21.83
C ILE A 414 -3.26 -7.20 22.83
N GLY A 415 -4.05 -6.21 22.38
CA GLY A 415 -4.86 -5.42 23.30
C GLY A 415 -5.91 -4.50 22.67
N TYR A 416 -6.83 -4.02 23.50
CA TYR A 416 -7.80 -2.96 23.22
C TYR A 416 -7.71 -1.86 24.27
N LEU A 417 -7.07 -0.74 23.93
CA LEU A 417 -6.87 0.40 24.82
C LEU A 417 -8.21 1.10 25.16
N PRO A 418 -8.42 1.59 26.40
CA PRO A 418 -9.70 2.16 26.82
C PRO A 418 -10.08 3.46 26.07
N VAL A 419 -11.15 3.40 25.26
CA VAL A 419 -11.68 4.58 24.53
C VAL A 419 -12.59 5.43 25.43
N VAL A 420 -11.97 6.19 26.33
CA VAL A 420 -12.67 6.96 27.38
C VAL A 420 -12.91 8.43 27.03
N LYS A 421 -14.01 9.01 27.53
CA LYS A 421 -14.39 10.42 27.31
C LYS A 421 -14.00 11.37 28.46
N LEU A 422 -13.84 10.85 29.69
CA LEU A 422 -13.46 11.60 30.90
C LEU A 422 -14.25 12.91 31.10
N SER A 423 -15.57 12.87 30.90
CA SER A 423 -16.45 14.06 30.88
C SER A 423 -16.47 14.83 32.20
N LYS A 424 -16.19 14.16 33.34
CA LYS A 424 -16.03 14.79 34.66
C LYS A 424 -14.84 15.78 34.68
N ILE A 425 -13.80 15.55 33.89
CA ILE A 425 -12.63 16.45 33.81
C ILE A 425 -12.95 17.62 32.87
N LYS A 426 -13.53 18.69 33.43
CA LYS A 426 -13.94 19.90 32.68
C LYS A 426 -12.76 20.58 31.94
N ASN A 427 -11.59 20.67 32.56
CA ASN A 427 -10.40 21.31 31.98
C ASN A 427 -9.83 20.49 30.80
N LYS A 428 -9.85 21.06 29.58
CA LYS A 428 -9.38 20.39 28.35
C LYS A 428 -7.91 19.90 28.46
N THR A 429 -7.02 20.64 29.11
CA THR A 429 -5.59 20.31 29.25
C THR A 429 -5.36 19.19 30.26
N SER A 430 -5.99 19.25 31.43
CA SER A 430 -5.93 18.13 32.41
C SER A 430 -6.55 16.86 31.84
N ARG A 431 -7.61 16.96 31.04
CA ARG A 431 -8.20 15.80 30.35
C ARG A 431 -7.25 15.19 29.32
N ARG A 432 -6.54 16.00 28.53
CA ARG A 432 -5.48 15.53 27.60
C ARG A 432 -4.33 14.83 28.33
N ARG A 433 -3.87 15.34 29.48
CA ARG A 433 -2.86 14.67 30.32
C ARG A 433 -3.35 13.34 30.88
N ALA A 434 -4.57 13.30 31.42
CA ALA A 434 -5.16 12.07 31.96
C ALA A 434 -5.30 10.96 30.91
N LEU A 435 -5.65 11.31 29.66
CA LEU A 435 -5.65 10.38 28.53
C LEU A 435 -4.24 9.86 28.19
N GLY A 436 -3.22 10.72 28.19
CA GLY A 436 -1.82 10.33 27.97
C GLY A 436 -1.31 9.37 29.04
N ASN A 437 -1.51 9.71 30.33
CA ASN A 437 -1.14 8.84 31.44
C ASN A 437 -1.84 7.48 31.36
N LEU A 438 -3.13 7.43 30.99
CA LEU A 438 -3.86 6.17 30.81
C LEU A 438 -3.25 5.32 29.68
N PHE A 439 -2.97 5.94 28.53
CA PHE A 439 -2.32 5.26 27.40
C PHE A 439 -0.96 4.68 27.78
N HIS A 440 -0.07 5.49 28.39
CA HIS A 440 1.25 5.02 28.79
C HIS A 440 1.18 4.01 29.95
N ALA A 441 0.16 4.04 30.81
CA ALA A 441 -0.08 2.99 31.81
C ALA A 441 -0.49 1.66 31.15
N CYS A 442 -1.43 1.67 30.20
CA CYS A 442 -1.79 0.48 29.43
C CYS A 442 -0.58 -0.10 28.68
N MET A 443 0.12 0.75 27.92
CA MET A 443 1.28 0.32 27.12
C MET A 443 2.46 -0.11 28.00
N ARG A 444 2.64 0.45 29.20
CA ARG A 444 3.60 -0.04 30.20
C ARG A 444 3.23 -1.45 30.62
N LYS A 445 1.99 -1.67 31.10
CA LYS A 445 1.54 -3.00 31.55
C LYS A 445 1.63 -4.07 30.45
N LEU A 446 1.41 -3.67 29.20
CA LEU A 446 1.51 -4.53 28.02
C LEU A 446 2.95 -4.88 27.60
N LEU A 447 3.91 -3.96 27.80
CA LEU A 447 5.31 -4.11 27.38
C LEU A 447 6.29 -4.39 28.53
N GLU A 448 5.82 -4.35 29.78
CA GLU A 448 6.58 -4.63 31.01
C GLU A 448 7.43 -5.91 30.93
N PRO A 449 6.91 -7.07 30.45
CA PRO A 449 7.72 -8.29 30.28
C PRO A 449 8.89 -8.21 29.29
N VAL A 450 8.97 -7.19 28.42
CA VAL A 450 10.14 -6.99 27.54
C VAL A 450 11.37 -6.60 28.37
N LYS A 451 11.17 -5.85 29.46
CA LYS A 451 12.23 -5.33 30.31
C LYS A 451 13.14 -6.42 30.85
N ASP A 452 12.54 -7.50 31.35
CA ASP A 452 13.26 -8.56 32.04
C ASP A 452 14.03 -9.46 31.07
N HIS A 453 13.61 -9.52 29.79
CA HIS A 453 14.17 -10.41 28.76
C HIS A 453 14.99 -9.72 27.65
N ALA A 454 14.94 -8.40 27.50
CA ALA A 454 15.71 -7.70 26.47
C ALA A 454 17.22 -7.84 26.68
N ASP A 455 17.70 -7.62 27.92
CA ASP A 455 19.12 -7.79 28.28
C ASP A 455 19.47 -9.26 28.58
N SER A 456 18.61 -10.00 29.27
CA SER A 456 18.90 -11.38 29.72
C SER A 456 18.66 -12.44 28.64
N GLY A 457 17.79 -12.18 27.66
CA GLY A 457 17.27 -13.16 26.72
C GLY A 457 16.26 -14.11 27.36
N LEU A 458 15.49 -14.82 26.53
CA LEU A 458 14.64 -15.93 26.98
C LEU A 458 14.77 -17.13 26.03
N ALA A 459 14.72 -18.35 26.58
CA ALA A 459 14.73 -19.56 25.76
C ALA A 459 13.43 -19.67 24.94
N MET A 460 13.55 -19.77 23.61
CA MET A 460 12.42 -20.06 22.73
C MET A 460 12.77 -21.17 21.74
N ALA A 461 11.91 -22.19 21.66
CA ALA A 461 11.89 -23.11 20.54
C ALA A 461 11.34 -22.40 19.30
N ARG A 462 12.01 -22.60 18.16
CA ARG A 462 11.43 -22.43 16.82
C ARG A 462 10.49 -23.61 16.54
N GLY A 463 9.55 -23.44 15.61
CA GLY A 463 8.54 -24.47 15.25
C GLY A 463 9.07 -25.76 14.62
N ASP A 464 10.38 -25.98 14.57
CA ASP A 464 11.04 -27.24 14.22
C ASP A 464 11.76 -27.89 15.42
N GLY A 465 11.63 -27.33 16.62
CA GLY A 465 12.24 -27.82 17.86
C GLY A 465 13.62 -27.25 18.19
N VAL A 466 14.23 -26.45 17.31
CA VAL A 466 15.53 -25.83 17.57
C VAL A 466 15.36 -24.67 18.55
N TRP A 467 16.10 -24.70 19.66
CA TRP A 467 16.05 -23.67 20.71
C TRP A 467 17.07 -22.55 20.46
N PHE A 468 16.69 -21.33 20.82
CA PHE A 468 17.50 -20.12 20.71
C PHE A 468 17.38 -19.29 21.99
N ARG A 469 18.45 -18.57 22.37
CA ARG A 469 18.40 -17.50 23.38
C ARG A 469 17.92 -16.22 22.68
N CYS A 470 16.65 -15.89 22.86
CA CYS A 470 15.99 -14.83 22.10
C CYS A 470 15.85 -13.56 22.92
N HIS A 471 16.30 -12.43 22.37
CA HIS A 471 16.25 -11.11 23.01
C HIS A 471 15.12 -10.27 22.39
N PRO A 472 13.91 -10.24 22.98
CA PRO A 472 12.83 -9.38 22.54
C PRO A 472 13.19 -7.90 22.78
N ILE A 473 13.21 -7.08 21.74
CA ILE A 473 13.51 -5.64 21.83
C ILE A 473 12.51 -4.87 20.96
N LEU A 474 11.90 -3.81 21.49
CA LEU A 474 11.04 -2.92 20.70
C LEU A 474 11.86 -2.20 19.62
N ALA A 475 11.64 -2.59 18.36
CA ALA A 475 12.36 -2.11 17.19
C ALA A 475 11.60 -0.96 16.52
N CYS A 476 10.35 -1.20 16.13
CA CYS A 476 9.50 -0.23 15.42
C CYS A 476 8.16 -0.04 16.11
N TYR A 477 7.64 1.19 16.03
CA TYR A 477 6.32 1.57 16.48
C TYR A 477 5.57 2.27 15.33
N VAL A 478 4.62 1.57 14.73
CA VAL A 478 3.88 1.98 13.53
C VAL A 478 2.58 2.67 13.93
N ALA A 479 2.45 3.95 13.56
CA ALA A 479 1.40 4.85 14.01
C ALA A 479 1.22 6.02 13.01
N ASP A 480 0.04 6.65 13.00
CA ASP A 480 -0.18 7.93 12.28
C ASP A 480 0.50 9.11 13.02
N TYR A 481 0.67 10.27 12.38
CA TYR A 481 1.41 11.38 13.03
C TYR A 481 0.80 11.85 14.39
N PRO A 482 -0.53 12.07 14.52
CA PRO A 482 -1.18 12.31 15.81
C PRO A 482 -0.86 11.28 16.91
N GLU A 483 -0.80 10.00 16.57
CA GLU A 483 -0.48 8.89 17.47
C GLU A 483 1.03 8.82 17.75
N GLN A 484 1.91 9.03 16.76
CA GLN A 484 3.37 9.13 16.94
C GLN A 484 3.72 10.22 17.98
N VAL A 485 3.09 11.39 17.88
CA VAL A 485 3.23 12.50 18.83
C VAL A 485 2.74 12.12 20.24
N PHE A 486 1.75 11.23 20.34
CA PHE A 486 1.22 10.74 21.61
C PHE A 486 2.20 9.73 22.25
N VAL A 487 2.61 8.71 21.48
CA VAL A 487 3.57 7.65 21.84
C VAL A 487 4.93 8.19 22.26
N ALA A 488 5.47 9.16 21.52
CA ALA A 488 6.77 9.76 21.78
C ALA A 488 6.71 10.94 22.78
N SER A 489 5.52 11.26 23.29
CA SER A 489 5.26 12.37 24.22
C SER A 489 5.77 13.75 23.75
N THR A 490 5.77 14.02 22.44
CA THR A 490 6.19 15.32 21.87
C THR A 490 5.00 16.30 21.73
N LEU A 491 5.25 17.57 21.39
CA LEU A 491 4.17 18.52 21.12
C LEU A 491 3.60 18.35 19.69
N ASN A 492 2.29 18.58 19.55
CA ASN A 492 1.63 18.49 18.24
C ASN A 492 2.12 19.60 17.32
N GLY A 493 2.58 19.22 16.13
CA GLY A 493 3.18 20.10 15.15
C GLY A 493 4.71 20.09 15.16
N ASP A 494 5.37 19.53 16.18
CA ASP A 494 6.83 19.37 16.16
C ASP A 494 7.23 18.09 15.42
N CYS A 495 8.50 18.03 15.00
CA CYS A 495 9.14 16.79 14.58
C CYS A 495 9.10 15.76 15.73
N VAL A 496 8.79 14.50 15.41
CA VAL A 496 8.77 13.42 16.41
C VAL A 496 10.18 12.83 16.64
N PRO A 497 10.92 12.35 15.61
CA PRO A 497 12.28 11.80 15.81
C PRO A 497 13.33 12.81 16.27
N GLY A 498 13.12 14.09 15.97
CA GLY A 498 14.12 15.15 16.17
C GLY A 498 13.62 16.36 16.97
N GLN A 499 14.42 17.42 16.94
CA GLN A 499 14.22 18.62 17.75
C GLN A 499 13.52 19.77 16.99
N THR A 500 13.36 19.65 15.67
CA THR A 500 12.76 20.71 14.84
C THR A 500 11.30 20.96 15.23
N ARG A 501 10.95 22.23 15.34
CA ARG A 501 9.66 22.72 15.83
C ARG A 501 8.70 23.01 14.69
N HIS A 502 7.40 23.06 14.97
CA HIS A 502 6.35 23.46 14.02
C HIS A 502 6.68 24.72 13.22
N ASP A 503 7.18 25.76 13.90
CA ASP A 503 7.56 27.05 13.32
C ASP A 503 8.86 27.02 12.49
N ALA A 504 9.52 25.88 12.40
CA ALA A 504 10.76 25.66 11.66
C ALA A 504 10.71 24.48 10.64
N LEU A 505 9.57 23.77 10.50
CA LEU A 505 9.45 22.62 9.59
C LEU A 505 9.65 22.97 8.11
N GLY A 506 9.48 24.23 7.71
CA GLY A 506 9.76 24.70 6.35
C GLY A 506 11.25 25.02 6.09
N GLY A 507 12.13 24.86 7.07
CA GLY A 507 13.55 25.16 6.96
C GLY A 507 14.37 24.02 6.32
N THR A 508 15.39 24.38 5.54
CA THR A 508 16.31 23.43 4.90
C THR A 508 17.42 22.91 5.82
N GLY A 509 17.56 23.44 7.04
CA GLY A 509 18.56 23.00 8.01
C GLY A 509 18.38 21.54 8.50
N PRO A 510 19.42 20.92 9.07
CA PRO A 510 19.35 19.55 9.57
C PRO A 510 18.32 19.41 10.71
N CYS A 511 17.69 18.25 10.80
CA CYS A 511 16.84 17.90 11.93
C CYS A 511 17.66 17.11 12.96
N GLU A 512 18.20 17.81 13.95
CA GLU A 512 18.98 17.16 15.01
C GLU A 512 18.13 16.11 15.75
N PRO A 513 18.64 14.88 15.96
CA PRO A 513 17.97 13.85 16.75
C PRO A 513 17.65 14.34 18.18
N ARG A 514 16.57 13.85 18.75
CA ARG A 514 16.20 14.16 20.14
C ARG A 514 17.07 13.36 21.10
N ASN A 515 17.76 14.04 22.04
CA ASN A 515 18.59 13.33 23.02
C ASN A 515 17.72 12.56 24.02
N LEU A 516 17.68 11.23 23.87
CA LEU A 516 16.91 10.34 24.73
C LEU A 516 17.31 10.47 26.21
N GLN A 517 18.59 10.68 26.52
CA GLN A 517 19.05 10.75 27.92
C GLN A 517 18.50 12.00 28.63
N GLU A 518 18.58 13.17 28.00
CA GLU A 518 17.98 14.41 28.51
C GLU A 518 16.46 14.27 28.70
N VAL A 519 15.79 13.58 27.78
CA VAL A 519 14.35 13.29 27.87
C VAL A 519 14.03 12.38 29.05
N LEU A 520 14.80 11.29 29.25
CA LEU A 520 14.64 10.40 30.41
C LEU A 520 14.89 11.15 31.73
N ASP A 521 15.89 12.03 31.78
CA ASP A 521 16.19 12.84 32.96
C ASP A 521 15.09 13.86 33.28
N VAL A 522 14.34 14.34 32.29
CA VAL A 522 13.09 15.10 32.52
C VAL A 522 11.98 14.23 33.09
N PHE A 523 11.82 12.99 32.60
CA PHE A 523 10.76 12.09 33.08
C PHE A 523 11.02 11.52 34.48
N LYS A 524 12.28 11.36 34.91
CA LYS A 524 12.65 11.06 36.30
C LYS A 524 12.16 12.11 37.32
N LEU A 525 11.83 13.32 36.88
CA LEU A 525 11.25 14.35 37.76
C LEU A 525 9.75 14.14 38.04
N ALA A 526 9.10 13.15 37.43
CA ALA A 526 7.65 12.90 37.56
C ALA A 526 7.21 12.48 38.97
N ASP A 527 8.10 11.87 39.75
CA ASP A 527 7.92 11.56 41.18
C ASP A 527 8.12 12.79 42.10
N GLY A 528 8.73 13.85 41.57
CA GLY A 528 9.06 15.07 42.29
C GLY A 528 7.92 16.10 42.35
N PRO A 529 8.22 17.35 42.75
CA PRO A 529 7.25 18.44 42.76
C PRO A 529 6.68 18.67 41.36
N LEU A 530 5.36 18.47 41.19
CA LEU A 530 4.67 18.61 39.90
C LEU A 530 4.95 19.93 39.18
N THR A 531 5.23 21.03 39.91
CA THR A 531 5.60 22.32 39.32
C THR A 531 6.95 22.28 38.60
N GLN A 532 7.94 21.57 39.15
CA GLN A 532 9.26 21.37 38.54
C GLN A 532 9.15 20.46 37.31
N PHE A 533 8.45 19.32 37.44
CA PHE A 533 8.19 18.41 36.33
C PHE A 533 7.51 19.11 35.14
N HIS A 534 6.42 19.85 35.39
CA HIS A 534 5.73 20.61 34.34
C HIS A 534 6.61 21.69 33.70
N ALA A 535 7.51 22.32 34.46
CA ALA A 535 8.46 23.30 33.93
C ALA A 535 9.53 22.63 33.04
N ALA A 536 10.08 21.50 33.47
CA ALA A 536 11.07 20.73 32.73
C ALA A 536 10.50 20.16 31.41
N CYS A 537 9.28 19.60 31.43
CA CYS A 537 8.59 19.19 30.21
C CYS A 537 8.34 20.37 29.26
N LYS A 538 7.92 21.53 29.79
CA LYS A 538 7.68 22.74 28.99
C LYS A 538 8.97 23.24 28.33
N ALA A 539 10.09 23.23 29.03
CA ALA A 539 11.39 23.65 28.50
C ALA A 539 11.84 22.73 27.35
N ASN A 540 11.74 21.41 27.54
CA ASN A 540 12.20 20.39 26.58
C ASN A 540 11.17 20.03 25.48
N ARG A 541 10.04 20.75 25.43
CA ARG A 541 8.92 20.53 24.49
C ARG A 541 8.36 19.10 24.54
N LEU A 542 8.17 18.60 25.76
CA LEU A 542 7.56 17.31 26.05
C LEU A 542 6.15 17.47 26.64
N ARG A 543 5.32 16.44 26.46
CA ARG A 543 4.06 16.27 27.20
C ARG A 543 4.39 15.78 28.61
N PRO A 544 3.78 16.36 29.66
CA PRO A 544 3.93 15.88 31.03
C PRO A 544 3.12 14.59 31.24
N VAL A 545 3.75 13.48 30.84
CA VAL A 545 3.30 12.10 31.09
C VAL A 545 4.05 11.56 32.30
N HIS A 546 3.34 11.04 33.29
CA HIS A 546 3.99 10.34 34.40
C HIS A 546 4.49 8.99 33.91
N HIS A 547 5.81 8.89 33.74
CA HIS A 547 6.52 7.69 33.29
C HIS A 547 6.01 7.14 31.94
N PRO A 548 6.58 7.55 30.79
CA PRO A 548 6.19 6.97 29.49
C PRO A 548 6.65 5.51 29.39
N PHE A 549 5.85 4.64 28.78
CA PHE A 549 6.08 3.17 28.80
C PHE A 549 7.50 2.72 28.41
N TRP A 550 8.15 3.43 27.49
CA TRP A 550 9.47 3.11 26.95
C TRP A 550 10.65 3.52 27.85
N GLU A 551 10.41 4.30 28.91
CA GLU A 551 11.42 4.79 29.87
C GLU A 551 12.28 3.68 30.50
N GLN A 552 11.73 2.48 30.65
CA GLN A 552 12.38 1.33 31.28
C GLN A 552 12.57 0.14 30.33
N LEU A 553 12.41 0.32 29.01
CA LEU A 553 12.63 -0.74 28.03
C LEU A 553 14.10 -0.76 27.59
N PRO A 554 14.88 -1.81 27.88
CA PRO A 554 16.27 -1.87 27.46
C PRO A 554 16.42 -1.77 25.95
N HIS A 555 17.48 -1.09 25.52
CA HIS A 555 17.85 -0.89 24.12
C HIS A 555 16.82 -0.13 23.26
N CYS A 556 15.70 0.36 23.83
CA CYS A 556 14.69 1.12 23.10
C CYS A 556 15.05 2.62 23.05
N ASP A 557 15.17 3.15 21.84
CA ASP A 557 15.13 4.59 21.57
C ASP A 557 13.83 4.88 20.82
N ILE A 558 12.82 5.38 21.54
CA ILE A 558 11.49 5.62 20.96
C ILE A 558 11.56 6.58 19.76
N TYR A 559 12.49 7.53 19.76
CA TYR A 559 12.59 8.54 18.71
C TYR A 559 13.18 7.97 17.42
N ARG A 560 13.95 6.87 17.51
CA ARG A 560 14.35 6.05 16.35
C ARG A 560 13.32 4.97 16.00
N SER A 561 12.59 4.43 16.98
CA SER A 561 11.55 3.42 16.74
C SER A 561 10.29 3.96 16.08
N ILE A 562 10.01 5.26 16.14
CA ILE A 562 8.94 5.89 15.33
C ILE A 562 9.35 5.87 13.86
N THR A 563 8.67 5.04 13.07
CA THR A 563 8.89 4.94 11.62
C THR A 563 8.03 5.93 10.84
N PRO A 564 8.52 6.49 9.72
CA PRO A 564 7.71 7.32 8.84
C PRO A 564 6.62 6.50 8.14
N ASP A 565 5.53 7.16 7.77
CA ASP A 565 4.34 6.50 7.23
C ASP A 565 3.92 7.07 5.87
N ILE A 566 3.94 6.22 4.85
CA ILE A 566 3.64 6.57 3.46
C ILE A 566 2.17 6.97 3.30
N LEU A 567 1.24 6.31 4.01
CA LEU A 567 -0.18 6.56 3.85
C LEU A 567 -0.58 7.94 4.38
N HIS A 568 -0.33 8.23 5.66
CA HIS A 568 -0.83 9.44 6.29
C HIS A 568 0.11 10.64 6.11
N GLN A 569 1.43 10.45 5.99
CA GLN A 569 2.37 11.57 5.84
C GLN A 569 2.57 11.96 4.36
N LEU A 570 2.80 10.99 3.47
CA LEU A 570 3.10 11.28 2.06
C LEU A 570 1.83 11.41 1.21
N PHE A 571 0.93 10.42 1.25
CA PHE A 571 -0.28 10.43 0.40
C PHE A 571 -1.43 11.30 0.93
N GLN A 572 -1.82 11.15 2.20
CA GLN A 572 -2.89 11.99 2.79
C GLN A 572 -2.39 13.34 3.31
N GLY A 573 -1.06 13.51 3.45
CA GLY A 573 -0.41 14.76 3.84
C GLY A 573 0.10 15.55 2.64
N VAL A 574 1.36 15.30 2.24
CA VAL A 574 2.06 16.11 1.21
C VAL A 574 1.30 16.15 -0.13
N LEU A 575 0.88 14.99 -0.66
CA LEU A 575 0.11 14.93 -1.91
C LEU A 575 -1.24 15.64 -1.80
N ALA A 576 -1.93 15.56 -0.67
CA ALA A 576 -3.24 16.22 -0.51
C ALA A 576 -3.12 17.75 -0.65
N HIS A 577 -2.11 18.35 -0.03
CA HIS A 577 -1.81 19.78 -0.21
C HIS A 577 -1.31 20.12 -1.63
N ILE A 578 -0.57 19.23 -2.29
CA ILE A 578 -0.19 19.44 -3.70
C ILE A 578 -1.43 19.44 -4.62
N ILE A 579 -2.42 18.57 -4.38
CA ILE A 579 -3.69 18.58 -5.12
C ILE A 579 -4.47 19.88 -4.84
N GLU A 580 -4.54 20.31 -3.59
CA GLU A 580 -5.14 21.59 -3.17
C GLU A 580 -4.49 22.77 -3.92
N TRP A 581 -3.16 22.90 -3.87
CA TRP A 581 -2.42 23.98 -4.54
C TRP A 581 -2.51 23.92 -6.08
N VAL A 582 -2.60 22.73 -6.67
CA VAL A 582 -2.80 22.55 -8.13
C VAL A 582 -4.21 23.00 -8.55
N CYS A 583 -5.23 22.68 -7.75
CA CYS A 583 -6.60 23.15 -7.96
C CYS A 583 -6.74 24.66 -7.78
N ASP A 584 -6.03 25.26 -6.81
CA ASP A 584 -6.01 26.71 -6.60
C ASP A 584 -5.24 27.45 -7.71
N ALA A 585 -4.12 26.88 -8.19
CA ALA A 585 -3.26 27.53 -9.18
C ALA A 585 -3.84 27.54 -10.61
N TYR A 586 -4.57 26.49 -11.00
CA TYR A 586 -5.12 26.34 -12.36
C TYR A 586 -6.65 26.39 -12.43
N GLY A 587 -7.35 26.33 -11.28
CA GLY A 587 -8.79 26.21 -11.20
C GLY A 587 -9.26 24.74 -11.24
N ALA A 588 -10.02 24.35 -10.21
CA ALA A 588 -10.55 23.00 -10.05
C ALA A 588 -11.29 22.46 -11.30
N GLU A 589 -12.09 23.28 -11.98
CA GLU A 589 -12.83 22.90 -13.19
C GLU A 589 -11.90 22.48 -14.35
N VAL A 590 -10.72 23.13 -14.49
CA VAL A 590 -9.74 22.82 -15.53
C VAL A 590 -9.06 21.48 -15.25
N ILE A 591 -8.64 21.26 -13.99
CA ILE A 591 -8.05 20.01 -13.52
C ILE A 591 -9.04 18.84 -13.68
N ASP A 592 -10.29 19.05 -13.30
CA ASP A 592 -11.35 18.04 -13.39
C ASP A 592 -11.73 17.72 -14.84
N ALA A 593 -11.68 18.68 -15.76
CA ALA A 593 -11.87 18.45 -17.19
C ALA A 593 -10.68 17.70 -17.81
N CYS A 594 -9.44 18.01 -17.40
CA CYS A 594 -8.26 17.23 -17.79
C CYS A 594 -8.35 15.77 -17.29
N CYS A 595 -8.87 15.54 -16.08
CA CYS A 595 -9.17 14.20 -15.56
C CYS A 595 -10.20 13.44 -16.42
N GLN A 596 -11.24 14.12 -16.91
CA GLN A 596 -12.26 13.54 -17.81
C GLN A 596 -11.73 13.27 -19.22
N ALA A 597 -10.65 13.95 -19.62
CA ALA A 597 -9.96 13.76 -20.89
C ALA A 597 -8.78 12.77 -20.82
N MET A 598 -8.38 12.27 -19.64
CA MET A 598 -7.31 11.26 -19.51
C MET A 598 -7.71 9.90 -20.12
N PRO A 599 -6.87 9.26 -20.96
CA PRO A 599 -7.20 7.99 -21.58
C PRO A 599 -7.12 6.81 -20.59
N PRO A 600 -7.97 5.78 -20.74
CA PRO A 600 -7.97 4.63 -19.88
C PRO A 600 -6.73 3.76 -20.11
N ASN A 601 -6.18 3.19 -19.04
CA ASN A 601 -5.26 2.06 -19.15
C ASN A 601 -5.58 1.00 -18.06
N HIS A 602 -4.85 -0.12 -18.04
CA HIS A 602 -4.76 -0.95 -16.85
C HIS A 602 -4.14 -0.17 -15.70
N ASN A 603 -4.44 -0.53 -14.45
CA ASN A 603 -3.97 0.13 -13.23
C ASN A 603 -4.21 1.66 -13.10
N SER A 604 -4.80 2.34 -14.09
CA SER A 604 -5.27 3.73 -14.00
C SER A 604 -6.78 3.78 -13.80
N ARG A 605 -7.22 4.44 -12.73
CA ARG A 605 -8.62 4.83 -12.55
C ARG A 605 -9.00 5.95 -13.53
N ILE A 606 -10.28 6.02 -13.90
CA ILE A 606 -10.86 7.14 -14.65
C ILE A 606 -11.65 7.99 -13.65
N PHE A 607 -11.32 9.28 -13.56
CA PHE A 607 -11.98 10.22 -12.67
C PHE A 607 -13.05 11.00 -13.45
N THR A 608 -14.19 10.34 -13.72
CA THR A 608 -15.27 10.86 -14.58
C THR A 608 -15.95 12.13 -14.06
N ASN A 609 -15.76 12.45 -12.78
CA ASN A 609 -16.28 13.64 -12.12
C ASN A 609 -15.13 14.54 -11.64
N GLY A 610 -13.92 14.34 -12.17
CA GLY A 610 -12.71 14.99 -11.67
C GLY A 610 -12.18 14.44 -10.34
N ILE A 611 -11.23 15.17 -9.76
CA ILE A 611 -10.58 14.89 -8.48
C ILE A 611 -10.93 15.94 -7.40
N SER A 612 -11.34 17.16 -7.77
CA SER A 612 -11.58 18.24 -6.80
C SER A 612 -12.74 17.94 -5.82
N THR A 613 -13.76 17.19 -6.28
CA THR A 613 -14.95 16.87 -5.47
C THR A 613 -14.79 15.61 -4.62
N LEU A 614 -13.62 14.96 -4.63
CA LEU A 614 -13.38 13.74 -3.86
C LEU A 614 -13.34 14.04 -2.35
N SER A 615 -14.02 13.20 -1.56
CA SER A 615 -14.03 13.34 -0.10
C SER A 615 -13.92 11.97 0.58
N ARG A 616 -13.21 11.93 1.72
CA ARG A 616 -12.80 10.66 2.39
C ARG A 616 -12.00 9.74 1.46
N VAL A 617 -11.05 10.34 0.75
CA VAL A 617 -10.16 9.69 -0.23
C VAL A 617 -9.39 8.55 0.43
N THR A 618 -9.42 7.37 -0.17
CA THR A 618 -8.67 6.20 0.32
C THR A 618 -7.20 6.22 -0.14
N GLY A 619 -6.32 5.45 0.50
CA GLY A 619 -4.92 5.30 0.07
C GLY A 619 -4.78 4.84 -1.39
N THR A 620 -5.66 3.94 -1.84
CA THR A 620 -5.74 3.52 -3.25
C THR A 620 -6.09 4.68 -4.18
N GLU A 621 -7.02 5.56 -3.78
CA GLU A 621 -7.43 6.71 -4.59
C GLU A 621 -6.33 7.78 -4.66
N HIS A 622 -5.58 8.01 -3.59
CA HIS A 622 -4.38 8.84 -3.65
C HIS A 622 -3.32 8.27 -4.62
N LYS A 623 -3.07 6.95 -4.57
CA LYS A 623 -2.17 6.27 -5.53
C LYS A 623 -2.67 6.37 -6.98
N ASP A 624 -3.99 6.29 -7.20
CA ASP A 624 -4.61 6.49 -8.51
C ASP A 624 -4.52 7.96 -9.00
N VAL A 625 -4.55 8.95 -8.11
CA VAL A 625 -4.30 10.36 -8.49
C VAL A 625 -2.82 10.58 -8.83
N CYS A 626 -1.88 10.03 -8.06
CA CYS A 626 -0.43 10.11 -8.38
C CYS A 626 -0.12 9.65 -9.81
N ARG A 627 -0.77 8.57 -10.28
CA ARG A 627 -0.62 8.03 -11.64
C ARG A 627 -0.97 9.01 -12.75
N ILE A 628 -1.76 10.05 -12.49
CA ILE A 628 -2.18 11.03 -13.51
C ILE A 628 -1.77 12.47 -13.21
N LEU A 629 -1.45 12.81 -11.95
CA LEU A 629 -1.35 14.20 -11.47
C LEU A 629 -0.41 15.08 -12.29
N LEU A 630 0.81 14.60 -12.58
CA LEU A 630 1.75 15.35 -13.42
C LEU A 630 1.15 15.60 -14.81
N GLY A 631 0.54 14.57 -15.41
CA GLY A 631 -0.12 14.63 -16.71
C GLY A 631 -1.24 15.67 -16.82
N LEU A 632 -1.85 16.09 -15.71
CA LEU A 632 -2.92 17.11 -15.70
C LEU A 632 -2.38 18.53 -15.90
N ILE A 633 -1.11 18.81 -15.54
CA ILE A 633 -0.58 20.18 -15.42
C ILE A 633 0.46 20.57 -16.47
N LEU A 634 0.93 19.64 -17.32
CA LEU A 634 2.14 19.83 -18.14
C LEU A 634 2.08 20.93 -19.21
N ASP A 635 0.88 21.29 -19.68
CA ASP A 635 0.69 22.35 -20.69
C ASP A 635 -0.19 23.52 -20.18
N LEU A 636 -0.59 23.50 -18.90
CA LEU A 636 -1.48 24.53 -18.34
C LEU A 636 -0.69 25.80 -18.02
N PRO A 637 -1.17 26.99 -18.44
CA PRO A 637 -0.54 28.26 -18.09
C PRO A 637 -0.88 28.65 -16.65
N LEU A 638 0.12 29.12 -15.89
CA LEU A 638 -0.15 29.78 -14.62
C LEU A 638 -0.68 31.21 -14.83
N PRO A 639 -1.47 31.75 -13.89
CA PRO A 639 -1.91 33.14 -13.90
C PRO A 639 -0.76 34.14 -14.09
N ASN A 640 -1.04 35.25 -14.76
CA ASN A 640 -0.09 36.33 -15.06
C ASN A 640 1.14 35.93 -15.91
N GLY A 641 1.16 34.73 -16.50
CA GLY A 641 2.28 34.27 -17.35
C GLY A 641 3.51 33.81 -16.57
N VAL A 642 3.32 33.38 -15.31
CA VAL A 642 4.38 32.74 -14.52
C VAL A 642 4.80 31.41 -15.18
N ASP A 643 6.10 31.11 -15.16
CA ASP A 643 6.63 29.83 -15.64
C ASP A 643 6.07 28.65 -14.80
N PRO A 644 5.39 27.65 -15.38
CA PRO A 644 4.90 26.48 -14.66
C PRO A 644 6.00 25.46 -14.33
N ALA A 645 7.20 25.55 -14.94
CA ALA A 645 8.27 24.57 -14.75
C ALA A 645 8.70 24.33 -13.28
N PRO A 646 8.75 25.32 -12.37
CA PRO A 646 9.00 25.08 -10.94
C PRO A 646 7.93 24.19 -10.29
N LEU A 647 6.64 24.40 -10.61
CA LEU A 647 5.54 23.58 -10.10
C LEU A 647 5.57 22.18 -10.70
N ILE A 648 5.83 22.05 -12.01
CA ILE A 648 6.02 20.77 -12.69
C ILE A 648 7.16 19.97 -12.03
N ARG A 649 8.32 20.60 -11.80
CA ARG A 649 9.45 19.96 -11.08
C ARG A 649 9.10 19.58 -9.64
N CYS A 650 8.32 20.39 -8.92
CA CYS A 650 7.89 20.10 -7.55
C CYS A 650 6.93 18.90 -7.49
N VAL A 651 5.94 18.82 -8.39
CA VAL A 651 5.03 17.68 -8.49
C VAL A 651 5.80 16.43 -8.90
N ARG A 652 6.67 16.53 -9.89
CA ARG A 652 7.53 15.43 -10.34
C ARG A 652 8.40 14.89 -9.20
N ALA A 653 9.12 15.76 -8.49
CA ALA A 653 9.95 15.41 -7.33
C ALA A 653 9.19 14.59 -6.26
N MET A 654 7.96 14.98 -5.95
CA MET A 654 7.12 14.24 -4.99
C MET A 654 6.67 12.88 -5.55
N LEU A 655 6.34 12.79 -6.83
CA LEU A 655 5.97 11.52 -7.48
C LEU A 655 7.16 10.57 -7.63
N ASP A 656 8.34 11.08 -7.99
CA ASP A 656 9.60 10.34 -8.05
C ASP A 656 9.89 9.74 -6.67
N TYR A 657 9.88 10.60 -5.64
CA TYR A 657 10.06 10.21 -4.25
C TYR A 657 9.03 9.17 -3.78
N ALA A 658 7.74 9.34 -4.12
CA ALA A 658 6.68 8.42 -3.73
C ALA A 658 6.76 7.05 -4.42
N ASN A 659 7.43 6.94 -5.57
CA ASN A 659 7.72 5.66 -6.19
C ASN A 659 8.92 4.97 -5.50
N TYR A 660 10.04 5.68 -5.32
CA TYR A 660 11.20 5.15 -4.60
C TYR A 660 10.84 4.72 -3.16
N ALA A 661 10.04 5.52 -2.46
CA ALA A 661 9.63 5.21 -1.09
C ALA A 661 8.82 3.91 -0.98
N GLN A 662 8.13 3.49 -2.05
CA GLN A 662 7.33 2.25 -2.11
C GLN A 662 8.10 1.05 -2.71
N TYR A 663 9.39 1.19 -3.02
CA TYR A 663 10.18 0.06 -3.50
C TYR A 663 10.30 -1.02 -2.39
N PRO A 664 10.11 -2.32 -2.72
CA PRO A 664 10.26 -3.40 -1.75
C PRO A 664 11.71 -3.62 -1.32
N GLU A 665 12.69 -3.04 -2.01
CA GLU A 665 14.10 -2.96 -1.59
C GLU A 665 14.69 -1.62 -2.04
N VAL A 666 15.55 -1.03 -1.23
CA VAL A 666 16.11 0.31 -1.45
C VAL A 666 17.63 0.21 -1.43
N THR A 667 18.29 0.68 -2.50
CA THR A 667 19.77 0.72 -2.58
C THR A 667 20.30 2.06 -2.08
N THR A 668 21.60 2.16 -1.78
CA THR A 668 22.26 3.47 -1.55
C THR A 668 22.00 4.45 -2.69
N GLU A 669 22.10 4.01 -3.96
CA GLU A 669 21.77 4.85 -5.13
C GLU A 669 20.31 5.34 -5.08
N THR A 670 19.39 4.50 -4.59
CA THR A 670 17.96 4.85 -4.47
C THR A 670 17.76 5.88 -3.36
N LEU A 671 18.45 5.73 -2.22
CA LEU A 671 18.43 6.72 -1.12
C LEU A 671 19.01 8.06 -1.57
N ASP A 672 20.12 8.03 -2.33
CA ASP A 672 20.76 9.24 -2.87
C ASP A 672 19.85 9.92 -3.91
N ALA A 673 19.12 9.15 -4.72
CA ALA A 673 18.08 9.67 -5.61
C ALA A 673 16.88 10.25 -4.86
N MET A 674 16.47 9.67 -3.73
CA MET A 674 15.39 10.18 -2.89
C MET A 674 15.73 11.53 -2.24
N ASP A 675 16.94 11.67 -1.68
CA ASP A 675 17.41 12.95 -1.12
C ASP A 675 17.56 14.02 -2.22
N THR A 676 18.09 13.63 -3.38
CA THR A 676 18.22 14.52 -4.56
C THR A 676 16.87 14.95 -5.12
N ALA A 677 15.83 14.11 -4.99
CA ALA A 677 14.51 14.42 -5.49
C ALA A 677 13.81 15.52 -4.67
N LEU A 678 13.79 15.42 -3.33
CA LEU A 678 12.90 16.25 -2.52
C LEU A 678 13.39 16.55 -1.09
N GLU A 679 13.97 17.73 -0.88
CA GLU A 679 14.50 18.19 0.42
C GLU A 679 13.44 18.60 1.50
N LEU A 680 12.26 17.96 1.55
CA LEU A 680 11.26 18.29 2.58
C LEU A 680 11.60 17.70 3.96
N HIS A 681 11.24 18.42 5.02
CA HIS A 681 11.58 18.05 6.40
C HIS A 681 11.17 16.63 6.81
N HIS A 682 9.88 16.28 6.68
CA HIS A 682 9.37 14.97 7.06
C HIS A 682 9.98 13.82 6.25
N ILE A 683 10.41 14.11 5.03
CA ILE A 683 11.00 13.17 4.09
C ILE A 683 12.39 12.71 4.54
N ARG A 684 13.17 13.58 5.19
CA ARG A 684 14.53 13.29 5.68
C ARG A 684 14.60 12.16 6.73
N HIS A 685 13.46 11.75 7.29
CA HIS A 685 13.39 10.61 8.23
C HIS A 685 13.30 9.24 7.55
N TYR A 686 12.98 9.18 6.24
CA TYR A 686 12.91 7.91 5.51
C TYR A 686 14.27 7.22 5.36
N ARG A 687 15.33 7.93 4.95
CA ARG A 687 16.67 7.34 4.83
C ARG A 687 17.13 6.66 6.13
N PRO A 688 17.12 7.33 7.30
CA PRO A 688 17.45 6.67 8.56
C PRO A 688 16.64 5.39 8.82
N SER A 689 15.32 5.40 8.60
CA SER A 689 14.49 4.21 8.80
C SER A 689 14.74 3.10 7.78
N PHE A 690 15.01 3.42 6.51
CA PHE A 690 15.41 2.41 5.52
C PHE A 690 16.74 1.74 5.86
N GLU A 691 17.73 2.56 6.21
CA GLU A 691 19.06 2.09 6.56
C GLU A 691 19.08 1.31 7.88
N ASP A 692 18.20 1.62 8.82
CA ASP A 692 18.10 0.95 10.13
C ASP A 692 17.17 -0.27 10.13
N PHE A 693 16.05 -0.26 9.40
CA PHE A 693 14.95 -1.24 9.51
C PHE A 693 14.51 -1.91 8.18
N GLY A 694 15.15 -1.62 7.04
CA GLY A 694 14.75 -2.17 5.74
C GLY A 694 13.64 -1.37 5.04
N SER A 695 13.10 -1.90 3.95
CA SER A 695 12.08 -1.23 3.12
C SER A 695 10.80 -0.85 3.88
N SER A 696 10.06 0.16 3.41
CA SER A 696 8.93 0.76 4.16
C SER A 696 7.79 -0.21 4.46
N ASP A 697 7.64 -1.24 3.63
CA ASP A 697 6.61 -2.26 3.77
C ASP A 697 6.88 -3.24 4.92
N ASN A 698 8.05 -3.13 5.59
CA ASN A 698 8.27 -3.67 6.93
C ASN A 698 7.40 -2.99 8.00
N TYR A 699 6.99 -1.72 7.82
CA TYR A 699 6.47 -0.85 8.88
C TYR A 699 5.40 0.18 8.43
N ASN A 700 4.68 -0.07 7.34
CA ASN A 700 3.62 0.81 6.79
C ASN A 700 2.24 0.57 7.46
N THR A 701 1.48 1.64 7.76
CA THR A 701 0.12 1.59 8.33
C THR A 701 -0.94 0.96 7.40
N GLU A 702 -0.69 0.82 6.09
CA GLU A 702 -1.58 0.09 5.17
C GLU A 702 -1.88 -1.35 5.65
N ALA A 703 -0.93 -1.99 6.34
CA ALA A 703 -1.13 -3.31 6.94
C ALA A 703 -2.11 -3.27 8.12
N THR A 704 -2.06 -2.22 8.96
CA THR A 704 -2.87 -2.11 10.17
C THR A 704 -4.31 -1.67 9.84
N GLU A 705 -4.50 -0.82 8.84
CA GLU A 705 -5.84 -0.49 8.32
C GLU A 705 -6.55 -1.77 7.80
N ARG A 706 -5.80 -2.66 7.14
CA ARG A 706 -6.32 -3.97 6.71
C ARG A 706 -6.69 -4.84 7.92
N LEU A 707 -5.84 -4.93 8.95
CA LEU A 707 -6.14 -5.68 10.18
C LEU A 707 -7.39 -5.14 10.90
N HIS A 708 -7.69 -3.84 10.81
CA HIS A 708 -8.94 -3.29 11.36
C HIS A 708 -10.21 -3.84 10.68
N ILE A 709 -10.15 -4.22 9.40
CA ILE A 709 -11.31 -4.83 8.73
C ILE A 709 -11.68 -6.13 9.44
N ASP A 710 -10.68 -6.96 9.71
CA ASP A 710 -10.88 -8.33 10.14
C ASP A 710 -11.00 -8.44 11.68
N PHE A 711 -10.17 -7.73 12.44
CA PHE A 711 -10.13 -7.79 13.92
C PHE A 711 -11.08 -6.82 14.63
N THR A 712 -11.35 -5.61 14.10
CA THR A 712 -12.20 -4.63 14.81
C THR A 712 -13.57 -4.47 14.14
N LYS A 713 -13.60 -4.02 12.88
CA LYS A 713 -14.83 -3.65 12.15
C LYS A 713 -15.73 -4.87 11.92
N THR A 714 -15.19 -6.02 11.53
CA THR A 714 -15.98 -7.25 11.31
C THR A 714 -16.36 -7.96 12.60
N VAL A 715 -15.47 -8.00 13.60
CA VAL A 715 -15.79 -8.60 14.90
C VAL A 715 -16.85 -7.77 15.63
N TRP A 716 -16.71 -6.45 15.66
CA TRP A 716 -17.75 -5.54 16.17
C TRP A 716 -19.10 -5.81 15.51
N ARG A 717 -19.17 -5.96 14.18
CA ARG A 717 -20.43 -6.26 13.47
C ARG A 717 -21.13 -7.51 14.01
N LYS A 718 -20.39 -8.55 14.41
CA LYS A 718 -20.91 -9.81 14.97
C LYS A 718 -21.45 -9.70 16.42
N THR A 719 -21.12 -8.65 17.19
CA THR A 719 -21.56 -8.51 18.59
C THR A 719 -22.98 -7.92 18.72
N ASN A 720 -23.64 -8.21 19.85
CA ASN A 720 -24.96 -7.67 20.21
C ASN A 720 -24.93 -6.20 20.72
N LYS A 721 -23.75 -5.54 20.66
CA LYS A 721 -23.46 -4.14 21.09
C LYS A 721 -23.53 -3.85 22.59
N LYS A 722 -23.95 -4.79 23.44
CA LYS A 722 -23.76 -4.74 24.90
C LYS A 722 -22.41 -5.38 25.23
N ASP A 723 -21.65 -4.80 26.15
CA ASP A 723 -20.39 -5.35 26.70
C ASP A 723 -19.46 -5.92 25.61
N ALA A 724 -19.38 -5.15 24.52
CA ALA A 724 -19.01 -5.68 23.22
C ALA A 724 -17.53 -6.06 23.10
N TYR A 725 -16.65 -5.50 23.92
CA TYR A 725 -15.22 -5.85 23.92
C TYR A 725 -14.99 -7.30 24.33
N TYR A 726 -15.67 -7.78 25.39
CA TYR A 726 -15.64 -9.20 25.79
C TYR A 726 -16.16 -10.13 24.67
N GLN A 727 -17.24 -9.75 23.99
CA GLN A 727 -17.70 -10.49 22.81
C GLN A 727 -16.70 -10.43 21.65
N MET A 728 -15.96 -9.33 21.50
CA MET A 728 -14.94 -9.20 20.45
C MET A 728 -13.73 -10.09 20.71
N THR A 729 -13.18 -10.09 21.92
CA THR A 729 -12.05 -10.96 22.28
C THR A 729 -12.41 -12.44 22.12
N SER A 730 -13.55 -12.88 22.66
CA SER A 730 -14.01 -14.27 22.52
C SER A 730 -14.32 -14.70 21.07
N ILE A 731 -14.68 -13.78 20.17
CA ILE A 731 -14.85 -14.12 18.74
C ILE A 731 -13.48 -14.23 18.05
N ILE A 732 -12.51 -13.40 18.43
CA ILE A 732 -11.14 -13.43 17.90
C ILE A 732 -10.43 -14.73 18.31
N GLU A 733 -10.41 -15.04 19.61
CA GLU A 733 -9.81 -16.26 20.18
C GLU A 733 -10.34 -17.53 19.50
N ARG A 734 -11.66 -17.64 19.34
CA ARG A 734 -12.29 -18.78 18.66
C ARG A 734 -11.93 -18.83 17.17
N SER A 735 -11.78 -17.69 16.51
CA SER A 735 -11.39 -17.63 15.09
C SER A 735 -9.93 -18.03 14.89
N GLU A 736 -9.04 -17.59 15.79
CA GLU A 736 -7.62 -17.94 15.80
C GLU A 736 -7.40 -19.41 16.17
N ALA A 737 -8.12 -19.94 17.16
CA ALA A 737 -8.08 -21.37 17.52
C ALA A 737 -8.58 -22.27 16.38
N LEU A 738 -9.68 -21.90 15.71
CA LEU A 738 -10.17 -22.62 14.52
C LEU A 738 -9.18 -22.56 13.35
N HIS A 739 -8.54 -21.41 13.10
CA HIS A 739 -7.52 -21.29 12.05
C HIS A 739 -6.26 -22.12 12.39
N THR A 740 -5.80 -22.06 13.64
CA THR A 740 -4.70 -22.87 14.17
C THR A 740 -4.96 -24.35 13.90
N HIS A 741 -6.13 -24.87 14.32
CA HIS A 741 -6.50 -26.26 14.12
C HIS A 741 -6.60 -26.63 12.63
N GLN A 742 -7.12 -25.74 11.77
CA GLN A 742 -7.12 -25.99 10.33
C GLN A 742 -5.71 -26.03 9.71
N ASN A 743 -4.79 -25.18 10.16
CA ASN A 743 -3.41 -25.19 9.65
C ASN A 743 -2.67 -26.45 10.13
N TYR A 744 -2.88 -26.86 11.39
CA TYR A 744 -2.41 -28.14 11.91
C TYR A 744 -2.95 -29.35 11.11
N VAL A 745 -4.25 -29.42 10.86
CA VAL A 745 -4.85 -30.49 10.05
C VAL A 745 -4.28 -30.47 8.62
N ARG A 746 -4.12 -29.29 8.00
CA ARG A 746 -3.46 -29.17 6.68
C ARG A 746 -1.99 -29.59 6.70
N TRP A 747 -1.28 -29.44 7.83
CA TRP A 747 0.09 -29.92 8.02
C TRP A 747 0.13 -31.45 8.10
N ARG A 748 -0.62 -32.07 9.03
CA ARG A 748 -0.72 -33.54 9.14
C ARG A 748 -1.13 -34.23 7.83
N MET A 749 -2.11 -33.66 7.13
CA MET A 749 -2.61 -34.23 5.87
C MET A 749 -1.63 -34.12 4.69
N ARG A 750 -0.48 -33.44 4.84
CA ARG A 750 0.61 -33.45 3.84
C ARG A 750 1.49 -34.69 3.98
N ASP A 751 1.83 -35.09 5.20
CA ASP A 751 2.73 -36.23 5.46
C ASP A 751 2.12 -37.58 5.02
N GLU A 752 0.79 -37.73 5.10
CA GLU A 752 0.13 -39.02 4.83
C GLU A 752 0.01 -39.40 3.33
N ASN A 753 0.36 -38.53 2.37
CA ASN A 753 0.19 -38.84 0.94
C ASN A 753 1.32 -38.46 -0.02
N HIS A 754 2.26 -37.56 0.30
CA HIS A 754 3.39 -37.26 -0.58
C HIS A 754 4.67 -36.86 0.16
N PRO A 755 5.82 -37.51 -0.10
CA PRO A 755 7.12 -36.89 0.20
C PRO A 755 7.32 -35.65 -0.69
N GLU A 756 7.92 -34.60 -0.11
CA GLU A 756 8.42 -33.39 -0.78
C GLU A 756 7.45 -32.66 -1.73
N ALA A 757 6.29 -32.22 -1.22
CA ALA A 757 5.31 -31.43 -1.98
C ALA A 757 4.87 -30.11 -1.30
N ALA A 758 5.77 -29.41 -0.60
CA ALA A 758 5.49 -28.06 -0.06
C ALA A 758 6.72 -27.16 0.20
N ALA A 759 7.88 -27.43 -0.38
CA ALA A 759 8.63 -26.30 -0.93
C ALA A 759 7.90 -25.92 -2.22
N SER A 760 7.53 -24.65 -2.40
CA SER A 760 7.46 -24.16 -3.78
C SER A 760 8.91 -24.12 -4.25
N PRO A 761 9.28 -24.77 -5.36
CA PRO A 761 10.53 -24.45 -6.00
C PRO A 761 10.48 -22.95 -6.32
N LEU A 762 11.46 -22.19 -5.82
CA LEU A 762 11.86 -20.96 -6.49
C LEU A 762 12.34 -21.42 -7.87
N SER A 763 11.42 -21.35 -8.84
CA SER A 763 11.56 -22.00 -10.15
C SER A 763 12.71 -21.33 -10.89
N THR A 764 13.90 -21.92 -10.78
CA THR A 764 15.14 -21.35 -11.29
C THR A 764 15.13 -21.28 -12.83
N ASP A 765 14.26 -22.07 -13.47
CA ASP A 765 13.92 -22.03 -14.90
C ASP A 765 12.88 -20.94 -15.27
N SER A 766 12.44 -20.10 -14.33
CA SER A 766 11.46 -19.01 -14.55
C SER A 766 12.04 -17.61 -14.31
N ILE A 767 13.35 -17.50 -14.06
CA ILE A 767 14.08 -16.24 -13.76
C ILE A 767 14.11 -15.25 -14.95
N LEU A 768 13.64 -15.65 -16.15
CA LEU A 768 13.51 -14.78 -17.31
C LEU A 768 12.17 -14.96 -18.05
N HIS A 769 11.75 -13.88 -18.72
CA HIS A 769 10.56 -13.69 -19.57
C HIS A 769 9.26 -13.33 -18.83
N MET A 770 8.82 -12.08 -19.05
CA MET A 770 7.41 -11.71 -18.92
C MET A 770 6.58 -12.61 -19.83
N HIS A 771 5.61 -13.36 -19.29
CA HIS A 771 4.88 -14.34 -20.07
C HIS A 771 3.48 -13.81 -20.48
N ILE A 772 3.21 -13.78 -21.78
CA ILE A 772 1.95 -13.26 -22.31
C ILE A 772 0.86 -14.34 -22.22
N GLN A 773 -0.18 -14.08 -21.42
CA GLN A 773 -1.31 -15.00 -21.24
C GLN A 773 -2.51 -14.60 -22.11
N MET A 774 -2.60 -15.18 -23.30
CA MET A 774 -3.79 -15.07 -24.18
C MET A 774 -4.95 -15.92 -23.67
N THR A 775 -6.19 -15.51 -23.94
CA THR A 775 -7.38 -16.32 -23.65
C THR A 775 -7.45 -17.54 -24.57
N LYS A 776 -7.79 -18.72 -24.03
CA LYS A 776 -7.86 -19.99 -24.80
C LYS A 776 -8.84 -19.92 -25.97
N THR A 777 -9.90 -19.12 -25.83
CA THR A 777 -10.90 -18.82 -26.87
C THR A 777 -10.77 -17.37 -27.34
N ALA A 778 -11.13 -17.14 -28.60
CA ALA A 778 -11.29 -15.79 -29.15
C ALA A 778 -12.48 -15.07 -28.50
N SER A 779 -12.44 -13.74 -28.48
CA SER A 779 -13.55 -12.90 -28.02
C SER A 779 -14.64 -12.75 -29.09
N VAL A 780 -14.24 -12.78 -30.37
CA VAL A 780 -15.12 -12.95 -31.54
C VAL A 780 -14.44 -13.97 -32.46
N SER A 781 -15.12 -15.05 -32.83
CA SER A 781 -14.51 -16.16 -33.60
C SER A 781 -14.28 -15.85 -35.08
N SER A 782 -15.05 -14.92 -35.66
CA SER A 782 -15.02 -14.56 -37.08
C SER A 782 -15.32 -13.08 -37.23
N VAL A 783 -14.39 -12.32 -37.79
CA VAL A 783 -14.51 -10.89 -38.12
C VAL A 783 -14.01 -10.70 -39.56
N SER A 784 -14.80 -10.03 -40.41
CA SER A 784 -14.42 -9.74 -41.81
C SER A 784 -13.36 -8.65 -41.90
N PHE A 785 -12.64 -8.52 -43.02
CA PHE A 785 -11.67 -7.43 -43.18
C PHE A 785 -12.38 -6.06 -43.21
N ASP A 786 -13.59 -5.99 -43.79
CA ASP A 786 -14.47 -4.80 -43.76
C ASP A 786 -14.84 -4.40 -42.32
N ASP A 787 -15.10 -5.37 -41.42
CA ASP A 787 -15.33 -5.11 -39.99
C ASP A 787 -14.05 -4.65 -39.27
N LEU A 788 -12.87 -5.17 -39.65
CA LEU A 788 -11.59 -4.74 -39.07
C LEU A 788 -11.29 -3.28 -39.40
N ASP A 789 -11.53 -2.85 -40.63
CA ASP A 789 -11.45 -1.45 -41.02
C ASP A 789 -12.52 -0.64 -40.28
N THR A 790 -13.81 -0.89 -40.56
CA THR A 790 -14.90 -0.01 -40.13
C THR A 790 -15.18 -0.01 -38.62
N LEU A 791 -14.98 -1.12 -37.89
CA LEU A 791 -15.29 -1.22 -36.46
C LEU A 791 -14.04 -1.13 -35.57
N TYR A 792 -12.89 -1.62 -36.02
CA TYR A 792 -11.65 -1.59 -35.24
C TYR A 792 -10.69 -0.46 -35.67
N GLY A 793 -10.85 0.12 -36.87
CA GLY A 793 -9.95 1.13 -37.42
C GLY A 793 -8.62 0.55 -37.91
N ALA A 794 -8.62 -0.72 -38.35
CA ALA A 794 -7.47 -1.35 -39.00
C ALA A 794 -7.58 -1.19 -40.52
N VAL A 795 -7.47 0.05 -40.97
CA VAL A 795 -7.43 0.44 -42.40
C VAL A 795 -6.30 -0.30 -43.12
N ASP A 796 -6.47 -0.66 -44.39
CA ASP A 796 -5.45 -1.34 -45.20
C ASP A 796 -4.87 -2.63 -44.55
N PHE A 797 -5.67 -3.33 -43.73
CA PHE A 797 -5.27 -4.56 -43.00
C PHE A 797 -4.69 -5.65 -43.91
N SER A 798 -5.21 -5.77 -45.14
CA SER A 798 -4.71 -6.67 -46.16
C SER A 798 -3.23 -6.42 -46.47
N ASP A 799 -2.86 -5.17 -46.69
CA ASP A 799 -1.53 -4.77 -47.16
C ASP A 799 -0.52 -4.84 -46.00
N ALA A 800 -0.97 -4.46 -44.80
CA ALA A 800 -0.22 -4.69 -43.56
C ALA A 800 0.06 -6.18 -43.30
N LEU A 801 -0.85 -7.08 -43.71
CA LEU A 801 -0.69 -8.53 -43.56
C LEU A 801 0.21 -9.13 -44.65
N ALA A 802 0.09 -8.66 -45.89
CA ALA A 802 1.00 -8.99 -46.99
C ALA A 802 2.45 -8.62 -46.63
N TYR A 803 2.66 -7.38 -46.17
CA TYR A 803 3.98 -6.90 -45.76
C TYR A 803 4.53 -7.67 -44.56
N PHE A 804 3.69 -8.00 -43.56
CA PHE A 804 4.09 -8.86 -42.45
C PHE A 804 4.53 -10.25 -42.93
N ALA A 805 3.75 -10.92 -43.80
CA ALA A 805 4.07 -12.25 -44.31
C ALA A 805 5.41 -12.26 -45.08
N VAL A 806 5.60 -11.32 -46.01
CA VAL A 806 6.86 -11.14 -46.75
C VAL A 806 8.04 -10.89 -45.79
N LYS A 807 7.86 -10.06 -44.76
CA LYS A 807 8.91 -9.78 -43.77
C LYS A 807 9.17 -10.92 -42.79
N TRP A 808 8.20 -11.80 -42.55
CA TRP A 808 8.36 -12.98 -41.69
C TRP A 808 9.13 -14.09 -42.43
N CYS A 809 8.77 -14.35 -43.69
CA CYS A 809 9.43 -15.33 -44.55
C CYS A 809 10.83 -14.89 -44.99
N GLU A 810 11.04 -13.59 -45.29
CA GLU A 810 12.34 -13.05 -45.70
C GLU A 810 12.80 -11.84 -44.84
N PRO A 811 13.17 -12.03 -43.56
CA PRO A 811 13.48 -10.92 -42.64
C PRO A 811 14.60 -9.98 -43.10
N ARG A 812 15.53 -10.47 -43.93
CA ARG A 812 16.69 -9.74 -44.46
C ARG A 812 16.36 -8.80 -45.64
N LEU A 813 15.15 -8.82 -46.19
CA LEU A 813 14.76 -7.89 -47.27
C LEU A 813 14.87 -6.42 -46.83
N ARG A 814 15.32 -5.56 -47.75
CA ARG A 814 15.22 -4.10 -47.58
C ARG A 814 13.75 -3.68 -47.62
N HIS A 815 13.41 -2.60 -46.90
CA HIS A 815 12.03 -2.15 -46.72
C HIS A 815 11.26 -1.98 -48.05
N ASN A 816 11.80 -1.22 -48.99
CA ASN A 816 11.18 -0.95 -50.30
C ASN A 816 10.98 -2.23 -51.13
N THR A 817 11.91 -3.19 -51.04
CA THR A 817 11.81 -4.49 -51.74
C THR A 817 10.75 -5.40 -51.09
N ALA A 818 10.55 -5.29 -49.78
CA ALA A 818 9.47 -5.99 -49.08
C ALA A 818 8.10 -5.39 -49.38
N LEU A 819 7.99 -4.06 -49.55
CA LEU A 819 6.77 -3.41 -50.06
C LEU A 819 6.43 -3.91 -51.48
N GLN A 820 7.38 -3.82 -52.43
CA GLN A 820 7.17 -4.29 -53.81
C GLN A 820 6.77 -5.77 -53.93
N LYS A 821 7.17 -6.62 -52.98
CA LYS A 821 6.69 -8.01 -52.87
C LYS A 821 5.30 -8.11 -52.22
N ALA A 822 5.00 -7.29 -51.21
CA ALA A 822 3.70 -7.22 -50.57
C ALA A 822 2.60 -6.79 -51.56
N ASP A 823 2.87 -5.78 -52.39
CA ASP A 823 1.97 -5.29 -53.46
C ASP A 823 1.59 -6.40 -54.48
N GLN A 824 2.40 -7.46 -54.56
CA GLN A 824 2.21 -8.62 -55.45
C GLN A 824 1.69 -9.86 -54.70
N THR A 825 1.49 -9.78 -53.38
CA THR A 825 1.08 -10.91 -52.54
C THR A 825 -0.44 -10.94 -52.38
N LEU A 826 -1.09 -11.92 -53.02
CA LEU A 826 -2.54 -12.11 -52.90
C LEU A 826 -2.92 -12.62 -51.50
N VAL A 827 -3.57 -11.76 -50.70
CA VAL A 827 -4.04 -12.11 -49.35
C VAL A 827 -5.45 -12.72 -49.39
N PRO A 828 -5.65 -13.98 -48.93
CA PRO A 828 -6.99 -14.57 -48.83
C PRO A 828 -7.85 -13.88 -47.78
N GLN A 829 -8.96 -13.29 -48.25
CA GLN A 829 -9.97 -12.55 -47.47
C GLN A 829 -10.85 -13.47 -46.58
N TYR A 830 -10.25 -14.44 -45.88
CA TYR A 830 -10.95 -15.23 -44.88
C TYR A 830 -11.02 -14.48 -43.54
N PRO A 831 -12.15 -14.56 -42.81
CA PRO A 831 -12.31 -13.84 -41.56
C PRO A 831 -11.33 -14.33 -40.48
N VAL A 832 -10.91 -13.42 -39.61
CA VAL A 832 -9.96 -13.70 -38.51
C VAL A 832 -10.69 -13.89 -37.18
N SER A 833 -10.08 -14.65 -36.26
CA SER A 833 -10.54 -14.74 -34.87
C SER A 833 -9.90 -13.64 -34.03
N VAL A 834 -10.70 -12.81 -33.36
CA VAL A 834 -10.24 -11.61 -32.64
C VAL A 834 -10.31 -11.77 -31.12
N PHE A 835 -9.31 -11.23 -30.42
CA PHE A 835 -9.12 -11.29 -28.97
C PHE A 835 -9.15 -9.87 -28.40
N TRP A 836 -10.03 -9.62 -27.41
CA TRP A 836 -10.22 -8.27 -26.85
C TRP A 836 -9.30 -7.92 -25.67
N LYS A 837 -8.43 -8.85 -25.26
CA LYS A 837 -7.48 -8.68 -24.16
C LYS A 837 -6.16 -9.38 -24.45
N VAL A 838 -5.07 -8.73 -24.08
CA VAL A 838 -3.74 -9.34 -23.89
C VAL A 838 -3.37 -9.15 -22.42
N LYS A 839 -2.86 -10.19 -21.76
CA LYS A 839 -2.32 -10.10 -20.40
C LYS A 839 -0.81 -10.23 -20.42
N PHE A 840 -0.13 -9.37 -19.68
CA PHE A 840 1.29 -9.49 -19.38
C PHE A 840 1.43 -9.85 -17.90
N TRP A 841 2.23 -10.86 -17.59
CA TRP A 841 2.70 -11.10 -16.23
C TRP A 841 4.09 -10.50 -16.13
N ASN A 842 4.19 -9.39 -15.41
CA ASN A 842 5.45 -8.68 -15.18
C ASN A 842 6.08 -9.26 -13.92
N HIS A 843 7.19 -9.97 -14.05
CA HIS A 843 7.96 -10.40 -12.89
C HIS A 843 8.42 -9.17 -12.06
N ASP A 844 8.64 -9.39 -10.76
CA ASP A 844 8.85 -8.36 -9.72
C ASP A 844 9.69 -7.17 -10.20
N ALA A 845 9.26 -5.95 -9.88
CA ALA A 845 9.86 -4.73 -10.41
C ALA A 845 11.37 -4.63 -10.11
N LEU A 846 11.87 -5.25 -9.04
CA LEU A 846 13.28 -5.29 -8.67
C LEU A 846 14.03 -6.52 -9.23
N LEU A 847 13.31 -7.51 -9.77
CA LEU A 847 13.77 -8.81 -10.29
C LEU A 847 14.27 -9.75 -9.19
N ARG A 848 13.47 -9.90 -8.13
CA ARG A 848 13.76 -10.72 -6.95
C ARG A 848 13.09 -12.08 -7.06
N GLU A 849 13.82 -13.15 -6.73
CA GLU A 849 13.32 -14.54 -6.86
C GLU A 849 12.05 -14.80 -6.02
N ASP A 850 11.89 -14.15 -4.86
CA ASP A 850 10.72 -14.24 -3.99
C ASP A 850 9.54 -13.33 -4.39
N GLY A 851 9.73 -12.50 -5.42
CA GLY A 851 8.84 -11.40 -5.75
C GLY A 851 7.53 -11.82 -6.43
N GLU A 852 6.47 -11.05 -6.19
CA GLU A 852 5.14 -11.35 -6.72
C GLU A 852 4.95 -10.75 -8.13
N ASP A 853 4.72 -11.61 -9.13
CA ASP A 853 4.37 -11.21 -10.49
C ASP A 853 3.14 -10.29 -10.50
N THR A 854 3.25 -9.11 -11.13
CA THR A 854 2.11 -8.21 -11.32
C THR A 854 1.41 -8.49 -12.65
N LEU A 855 0.08 -8.42 -12.63
CA LEU A 855 -0.73 -8.54 -13.84
C LEU A 855 -0.92 -7.16 -14.48
N ASP A 856 -0.62 -7.07 -15.77
CA ASP A 856 -1.07 -6.00 -16.66
C ASP A 856 -2.07 -6.58 -17.69
N THR A 857 -3.03 -5.78 -18.17
CA THR A 857 -4.03 -6.22 -19.17
C THR A 857 -4.40 -5.10 -20.14
N LEU A 858 -3.88 -5.20 -21.35
CA LEU A 858 -4.20 -4.39 -22.51
C LEU A 858 -5.58 -4.76 -23.08
N HIS A 859 -6.42 -3.77 -23.34
CA HIS A 859 -7.75 -3.93 -23.93
C HIS A 859 -7.80 -3.43 -25.39
N VAL A 860 -8.45 -4.23 -26.24
CA VAL A 860 -8.55 -3.98 -27.69
C VAL A 860 -9.96 -4.35 -28.17
N ARG A 861 -10.90 -3.40 -28.11
CA ARG A 861 -12.31 -3.67 -28.44
C ARG A 861 -13.03 -2.48 -29.10
N PRO A 862 -13.92 -2.74 -30.07
CA PRO A 862 -14.72 -1.72 -30.71
C PRO A 862 -15.79 -1.16 -29.75
N ALA A 863 -16.49 -0.12 -30.19
CA ALA A 863 -17.72 0.32 -29.55
C ALA A 863 -18.80 -0.77 -29.67
N LYS A 864 -19.66 -0.89 -28.66
CA LYS A 864 -20.78 -1.84 -28.67
C LYS A 864 -21.94 -1.34 -27.81
N ARG A 865 -23.02 -2.13 -27.71
CA ARG A 865 -24.03 -1.94 -26.66
C ARG A 865 -23.84 -2.93 -25.51
N ASP A 866 -24.26 -2.56 -24.31
CA ASP A 866 -24.34 -3.47 -23.16
C ASP A 866 -25.65 -4.30 -23.19
N THR A 867 -25.85 -5.16 -22.19
CA THR A 867 -27.07 -5.99 -22.05
C THR A 867 -28.35 -5.19 -21.82
N HIS A 868 -28.24 -3.88 -21.58
CA HIS A 868 -29.35 -2.94 -21.40
C HIS A 868 -29.47 -1.97 -22.60
N GLY A 869 -28.78 -2.26 -23.72
CA GLY A 869 -28.79 -1.44 -24.92
C GLY A 869 -27.97 -0.15 -24.86
N ARG A 870 -27.30 0.15 -23.74
CA ARG A 870 -26.53 1.39 -23.52
C ARG A 870 -25.26 1.39 -24.37
N PRO A 871 -24.86 2.52 -24.98
CA PRO A 871 -23.61 2.60 -25.72
C PRO A 871 -22.40 2.45 -24.79
N VAL A 872 -21.48 1.58 -25.16
CA VAL A 872 -20.18 1.37 -24.53
C VAL A 872 -19.11 1.82 -25.53
N PRO A 873 -18.38 2.92 -25.28
CA PRO A 873 -17.35 3.42 -26.19
C PRO A 873 -16.28 2.36 -26.49
N GLY A 874 -15.60 2.49 -27.64
CA GLY A 874 -14.43 1.66 -27.96
C GLY A 874 -13.29 1.86 -26.94
N ARG A 875 -12.37 0.89 -26.89
CA ARG A 875 -11.14 0.99 -26.09
C ARG A 875 -10.03 0.25 -26.80
N PHE A 876 -9.03 1.00 -27.26
CA PHE A 876 -7.86 0.54 -28.00
C PHE A 876 -6.64 1.09 -27.27
N ASP A 877 -6.08 0.29 -26.36
CA ASP A 877 -5.02 0.72 -25.47
C ASP A 877 -3.66 0.83 -26.20
N THR A 878 -2.76 1.60 -25.60
CA THR A 878 -1.38 1.77 -26.06
C THR A 878 -0.42 0.82 -25.36
N ALA A 879 0.57 0.33 -26.11
CA ALA A 879 1.57 -0.63 -25.68
C ALA A 879 2.99 -0.13 -25.91
N LEU A 880 3.93 -0.61 -25.09
CA LEU A 880 5.36 -0.58 -25.40
C LEU A 880 5.70 -1.79 -26.27
N VAL A 881 6.23 -1.55 -27.46
CA VAL A 881 6.49 -2.59 -28.48
C VAL A 881 7.98 -2.61 -28.81
N LYS A 882 8.57 -3.80 -28.93
CA LYS A 882 9.98 -4.00 -29.29
C LYS A 882 10.19 -3.86 -30.79
N VAL A 883 11.14 -3.03 -31.22
CA VAL A 883 11.36 -2.69 -32.64
C VAL A 883 12.81 -2.92 -33.07
N GLY A 884 13.29 -4.16 -32.93
CA GLY A 884 14.60 -4.56 -33.43
C GLY A 884 15.30 -5.65 -32.62
N ARG A 885 16.49 -6.06 -33.08
CA ARG A 885 17.37 -6.96 -32.32
C ARG A 885 18.06 -6.18 -31.20
N THR A 886 17.74 -6.54 -29.95
CA THR A 886 18.64 -6.34 -28.81
C THR A 886 19.99 -6.99 -29.14
N GLY A 887 21.05 -6.18 -29.26
CA GLY A 887 22.36 -6.66 -29.74
C GLY A 887 23.44 -5.58 -29.93
N GLU A 888 23.10 -4.35 -30.35
CA GLU A 888 24.07 -3.24 -30.39
C GLU A 888 24.14 -2.45 -29.07
N TYR A 889 23.08 -2.52 -28.26
CA TYR A 889 22.99 -1.86 -26.96
C TYR A 889 22.43 -2.85 -25.94
N GLY A 890 23.07 -2.90 -24.76
CA GLY A 890 22.65 -3.75 -23.64
C GLY A 890 21.57 -3.10 -22.78
N ILE A 891 21.35 -3.65 -21.59
CA ILE A 891 20.34 -3.19 -20.62
C ILE A 891 20.50 -1.68 -20.28
N ALA A 892 21.70 -1.14 -20.41
CA ALA A 892 22.04 0.27 -20.16
C ALA A 892 21.47 1.31 -21.16
N SER A 893 20.67 0.95 -22.17
CA SER A 893 20.14 1.90 -23.17
C SER A 893 18.67 2.28 -23.04
N GLY A 894 18.00 1.94 -21.93
CA GLY A 894 16.61 2.34 -21.65
C GLY A 894 15.65 2.08 -22.82
N LEU A 895 14.85 3.09 -23.17
CA LEU A 895 13.77 2.97 -24.17
C LEU A 895 14.22 2.87 -25.64
N TYR A 896 15.51 2.98 -25.97
CA TYR A 896 15.97 3.09 -27.37
C TYR A 896 15.80 1.84 -28.25
N GLY A 897 15.39 0.69 -27.67
CA GLY A 897 14.97 -0.51 -28.41
C GLY A 897 13.45 -0.63 -28.68
N PHE A 898 12.66 0.33 -28.20
CA PHE A 898 11.20 0.24 -28.13
C PHE A 898 10.48 1.41 -28.81
N ARG A 899 9.17 1.28 -29.01
CA ARG A 899 8.29 2.29 -29.59
C ARG A 899 6.87 2.13 -29.04
N ILE A 900 6.15 3.24 -28.86
CA ILE A 900 4.74 3.18 -28.47
C ILE A 900 3.87 2.92 -29.71
N GLY A 901 2.86 2.05 -29.55
CA GLY A 901 1.82 1.83 -30.56
C GLY A 901 0.44 1.63 -29.94
N GLN A 902 -0.61 2.10 -30.62
CA GLN A 902 -2.01 1.84 -30.26
C GLN A 902 -2.45 0.53 -30.92
N VAL A 903 -2.88 -0.44 -30.12
CA VAL A 903 -3.28 -1.76 -30.64
C VAL A 903 -4.74 -1.73 -31.08
N ARG A 904 -4.99 -1.82 -32.39
CA ARG A 904 -6.35 -1.77 -32.96
C ARG A 904 -7.04 -3.13 -32.96
N VAL A 905 -6.27 -4.19 -33.23
CA VAL A 905 -6.77 -5.57 -33.34
C VAL A 905 -5.72 -6.52 -32.77
N VAL A 906 -6.14 -7.52 -32.00
CA VAL A 906 -5.32 -8.71 -31.72
C VAL A 906 -6.08 -9.94 -32.25
N PHE A 907 -5.42 -10.76 -33.08
CA PHE A 907 -6.09 -11.77 -33.88
C PHE A 907 -5.25 -13.04 -34.10
N SER A 908 -5.92 -14.08 -34.61
CA SER A 908 -5.30 -15.29 -35.17
C SER A 908 -5.82 -15.49 -36.60
N LEU A 909 -4.93 -15.87 -37.51
CA LEU A 909 -5.27 -16.17 -38.91
C LEU A 909 -6.08 -17.47 -39.01
N HIS A 910 -7.01 -17.52 -39.97
CA HIS A 910 -7.67 -18.75 -40.37
C HIS A 910 -6.66 -19.66 -41.10
N LYS A 911 -6.70 -20.99 -40.86
CA LYS A 911 -5.67 -21.92 -41.35
C LYS A 911 -5.42 -21.78 -42.86
N LYS A 912 -6.45 -21.68 -43.69
CA LYS A 912 -6.29 -21.50 -45.15
C LYS A 912 -5.54 -20.22 -45.55
N THR A 913 -5.59 -19.17 -44.74
CA THR A 913 -4.80 -17.94 -44.96
C THR A 913 -3.34 -18.19 -44.59
N THR A 914 -3.08 -18.92 -43.50
CA THR A 914 -1.73 -19.38 -43.13
C THR A 914 -1.12 -20.27 -44.21
N ASP A 915 -1.85 -21.29 -44.67
CA ASP A 915 -1.39 -22.26 -45.68
C ASP A 915 -1.00 -21.59 -47.03
N VAL A 916 -1.57 -20.41 -47.35
CA VAL A 916 -1.30 -19.66 -48.59
C VAL A 916 -0.23 -18.58 -48.42
N LEU A 917 -0.17 -17.90 -47.27
CA LEU A 917 0.81 -16.82 -47.02
C LEU A 917 2.16 -17.35 -46.50
N PHE A 918 2.20 -18.56 -45.94
CA PHE A 918 3.38 -19.17 -45.34
C PHE A 918 3.61 -20.64 -45.80
N PRO A 919 3.56 -20.96 -47.11
CA PRO A 919 3.57 -22.34 -47.60
C PRO A 919 4.88 -23.09 -47.29
N ASP A 920 6.02 -22.43 -47.50
CA ASP A 920 7.37 -22.97 -47.28
C ASP A 920 8.16 -22.16 -46.22
N GLY A 921 7.45 -21.33 -45.43
CA GLY A 921 8.02 -20.39 -44.48
C GLY A 921 8.14 -20.90 -43.04
N PRO A 922 8.83 -20.18 -42.14
CA PRO A 922 8.75 -20.43 -40.72
C PRO A 922 7.32 -20.18 -40.21
N GLU A 923 6.79 -21.09 -39.39
CA GLU A 923 5.39 -21.02 -38.89
C GLU A 923 5.10 -19.63 -38.28
N PRO A 924 4.02 -18.95 -38.67
CA PRO A 924 3.72 -17.61 -38.17
C PRO A 924 3.27 -17.64 -36.70
N PRO A 925 3.45 -16.53 -35.95
CA PRO A 925 2.97 -16.43 -34.58
C PRO A 925 1.47 -16.67 -34.50
N LYS A 926 1.05 -17.60 -33.62
CA LYS A 926 -0.36 -17.95 -33.38
C LYS A 926 -1.25 -16.72 -33.10
N HIS A 927 -0.70 -15.68 -32.48
CA HIS A 927 -1.39 -14.44 -32.18
C HIS A 927 -0.59 -13.25 -32.71
N LEU A 928 -1.27 -12.41 -33.50
CA LEU A 928 -0.75 -11.22 -34.17
C LEU A 928 -1.51 -9.98 -33.67
N ALA A 929 -0.86 -8.82 -33.73
CA ALA A 929 -1.43 -7.53 -33.36
C ALA A 929 -1.30 -6.54 -34.52
N TYR A 930 -2.39 -5.89 -34.91
CA TYR A 930 -2.36 -4.71 -35.78
C TYR A 930 -2.17 -3.47 -34.91
N ILE A 931 -1.17 -2.65 -35.23
CA ILE A 931 -0.73 -1.52 -34.40
C ILE A 931 -0.60 -0.26 -35.25
N GLU A 932 -1.19 0.84 -34.80
CA GLU A 932 -0.87 2.20 -35.27
C GLU A 932 0.30 2.77 -34.46
N TRP A 933 1.29 3.37 -35.12
CA TRP A 933 2.52 3.79 -34.47
C TRP A 933 2.52 5.25 -33.99
N PHE A 934 3.15 5.47 -32.84
CA PHE A 934 3.65 6.79 -32.44
C PHE A 934 5.10 6.97 -32.89
N THR A 935 5.64 8.19 -32.83
CA THR A 935 7.04 8.47 -33.14
C THR A 935 8.00 7.65 -32.27
N PRO A 936 9.17 7.24 -32.78
CA PRO A 936 10.24 6.71 -31.94
C PRO A 936 10.63 7.70 -30.82
N PHE A 937 11.20 7.17 -29.74
CA PHE A 937 11.73 7.99 -28.65
C PHE A 937 12.87 8.89 -29.14
N SER A 938 12.89 10.16 -28.70
CA SER A 938 13.90 11.12 -29.16
C SER A 938 15.28 10.78 -28.62
N ARG A 939 16.30 10.81 -29.50
CA ARG A 939 17.72 10.70 -29.12
C ARG A 939 18.22 11.89 -28.28
N SER A 940 17.43 12.96 -28.15
CA SER A 940 17.69 14.06 -27.20
C SER A 940 17.33 13.72 -25.75
N GLY A 941 16.78 12.52 -25.49
CA GLY A 941 16.22 12.15 -24.19
C GLY A 941 14.84 12.74 -23.93
N ALA A 942 14.43 12.67 -22.66
CA ALA A 942 13.15 13.16 -22.15
C ALA A 942 13.12 14.71 -21.99
N GLU A 943 11.93 15.24 -21.73
CA GLU A 943 11.74 16.66 -21.40
C GLU A 943 12.42 17.02 -20.06
N ARG A 944 13.15 18.15 -20.03
CA ARG A 944 14.00 18.58 -18.90
C ARG A 944 13.28 18.62 -17.55
N ASP A 945 12.08 19.18 -17.54
CA ASP A 945 11.39 19.53 -16.29
C ASP A 945 10.43 18.42 -15.82
N SER A 946 9.82 17.70 -16.75
CA SER A 946 8.87 16.62 -16.49
C SER A 946 9.48 15.22 -16.44
N THR A 947 10.71 15.05 -16.95
CA THR A 947 11.38 13.76 -17.28
C THR A 947 10.57 12.78 -18.14
N LEU A 948 9.47 13.24 -18.76
CA LEU A 948 8.64 12.41 -19.62
C LEU A 948 9.13 12.41 -21.08
N TYR A 949 8.93 11.29 -21.76
CA TYR A 949 9.19 11.18 -23.19
C TYR A 949 8.00 11.67 -24.01
N ARG A 950 8.21 12.72 -24.81
CA ARG A 950 7.22 13.22 -25.79
C ARG A 950 7.15 12.31 -27.01
N VAL A 951 5.93 11.97 -27.44
CA VAL A 951 5.63 11.20 -28.66
C VAL A 951 4.48 11.85 -29.43
N SER A 952 4.32 11.51 -30.71
CA SER A 952 3.22 12.00 -31.57
C SER A 952 2.77 10.89 -32.52
N ARG A 953 1.57 10.98 -33.11
CA ARG A 953 1.15 9.98 -34.11
C ARG A 953 2.12 9.98 -35.31
N SER A 954 2.49 8.79 -35.79
CA SER A 954 3.29 8.63 -37.01
C SER A 954 2.38 8.48 -38.23
N PHE A 955 2.83 9.02 -39.36
CA PHE A 955 2.12 8.99 -40.63
C PHE A 955 3.03 8.44 -41.74
N ASP A 956 2.44 7.90 -42.80
CA ASP A 956 3.13 7.54 -44.04
C ASP A 956 3.30 8.77 -44.96
N PRO A 957 4.02 8.66 -46.10
CA PRO A 957 4.16 9.78 -47.05
C PRO A 957 2.84 10.29 -47.63
N GLU A 958 1.81 9.44 -47.66
CA GLU A 958 0.45 9.74 -48.15
C GLU A 958 -0.42 10.44 -47.09
N GLY A 959 0.05 10.56 -45.84
CA GLY A 959 -0.65 11.21 -44.73
C GLY A 959 -1.65 10.32 -43.98
N ARG A 960 -1.69 9.01 -44.27
CA ARG A 960 -2.40 8.01 -43.47
C ARG A 960 -1.61 7.69 -42.20
N ARG A 961 -2.25 7.09 -41.20
CA ARG A 961 -1.57 6.67 -39.97
C ARG A 961 -0.63 5.50 -40.28
N LEU A 962 0.64 5.62 -39.90
CA LEU A 962 1.62 4.56 -40.10
C LEU A 962 1.25 3.36 -39.20
N ALA A 963 0.92 2.23 -39.81
CA ALA A 963 0.55 1.00 -39.11
C ALA A 963 1.37 -0.21 -39.57
N SER A 964 1.32 -1.29 -38.78
CA SER A 964 1.86 -2.59 -39.17
C SER A 964 1.26 -3.72 -38.34
N ILE A 965 1.30 -4.94 -38.86
CA ILE A 965 1.08 -6.16 -38.08
C ILE A 965 2.41 -6.65 -37.48
N VAL A 966 2.37 -7.05 -36.19
CA VAL A 966 3.50 -7.60 -35.44
C VAL A 966 3.09 -8.86 -34.66
N PRO A 967 4.03 -9.71 -34.22
CA PRO A 967 3.75 -10.77 -33.26
C PRO A 967 3.24 -10.17 -31.94
N VAL A 968 2.25 -10.81 -31.29
CA VAL A 968 1.85 -10.39 -29.92
C VAL A 968 3.03 -10.50 -28.95
N THR A 969 3.96 -11.42 -29.17
CA THR A 969 5.23 -11.56 -28.43
C THR A 969 6.25 -10.43 -28.66
N SER A 970 5.91 -9.40 -29.44
CA SER A 970 6.67 -8.14 -29.52
C SER A 970 6.05 -7.00 -28.68
N LEU A 971 4.86 -7.21 -28.11
CA LEU A 971 4.30 -6.36 -27.06
C LEU A 971 4.97 -6.73 -25.73
N GLU A 972 5.58 -5.76 -25.06
CA GLU A 972 6.18 -6.01 -23.73
C GLU A 972 5.15 -5.79 -22.61
N ARG A 973 4.34 -4.72 -22.72
CA ARG A 973 3.44 -4.21 -21.68
C ARG A 973 2.48 -3.14 -22.22
N THR A 974 1.47 -2.74 -21.44
CA THR A 974 0.76 -1.46 -21.67
C THR A 974 1.66 -0.26 -21.38
N ALA A 975 1.32 0.87 -21.97
CA ALA A 975 1.89 2.18 -21.68
C ALA A 975 0.79 3.25 -21.76
N GLN A 976 0.55 3.98 -20.68
CA GLN A 976 -0.42 5.08 -20.71
C GLN A 976 0.22 6.34 -21.31
N LEU A 977 -0.59 7.11 -22.03
CA LEU A 977 -0.20 8.37 -22.65
C LEU A 977 -0.95 9.53 -21.98
N TYR A 978 -0.23 10.51 -21.45
CA TYR A 978 -0.81 11.81 -21.09
C TYR A 978 -1.04 12.60 -22.39
N PRO A 979 -2.27 13.08 -22.67
CA PRO A 979 -2.51 13.99 -23.78
C PRO A 979 -1.75 15.29 -23.59
N SER A 980 -1.28 15.91 -24.68
CA SER A 980 -0.88 17.31 -24.61
C SER A 980 -2.14 18.17 -24.71
N PHE A 981 -2.66 18.63 -23.58
CA PHE A 981 -3.91 19.41 -23.53
C PHE A 981 -3.76 20.81 -24.15
N GLY A 982 -2.53 21.35 -24.15
CA GLY A 982 -2.29 22.74 -24.53
C GLY A 982 -2.84 23.74 -23.49
N PRO A 983 -2.80 25.05 -23.79
CA PRO A 983 -3.19 26.08 -22.84
C PRO A 983 -4.71 26.25 -22.67
N VAL A 984 -5.51 25.63 -23.55
CA VAL A 984 -6.98 25.59 -23.48
C VAL A 984 -7.43 24.20 -23.94
N LEU A 985 -8.11 23.46 -23.06
CA LEU A 985 -8.63 22.13 -23.35
C LEU A 985 -9.78 22.19 -24.37
N ASP A 986 -9.78 21.32 -25.38
CA ASP A 986 -10.94 21.09 -26.25
C ASP A 986 -12.05 20.38 -25.45
N PRO A 987 -13.22 21.02 -25.21
CA PRO A 987 -14.29 20.44 -24.39
C PRO A 987 -14.98 19.23 -25.04
N ALA A 988 -14.64 18.89 -26.28
CA ALA A 988 -15.08 17.66 -26.94
C ALA A 988 -14.05 16.49 -26.82
N TRP A 989 -12.97 16.67 -26.05
CA TRP A 989 -12.08 15.57 -25.65
C TRP A 989 -12.66 14.79 -24.46
N THR A 990 -12.45 13.48 -24.48
CA THR A 990 -12.90 12.52 -23.45
C THR A 990 -11.91 11.36 -23.41
N SER A 991 -11.85 10.63 -22.29
CA SER A 991 -11.05 9.40 -22.14
C SER A 991 -11.10 8.44 -23.34
N PHE A 992 -12.23 8.36 -24.05
CA PHE A 992 -12.45 7.39 -25.13
C PHE A 992 -12.21 7.94 -26.55
N ASN A 993 -11.96 9.24 -26.73
CA ASN A 993 -11.64 9.84 -28.04
C ASN A 993 -10.31 10.62 -28.05
N VAL A 994 -9.70 10.89 -26.89
CA VAL A 994 -8.49 11.72 -26.80
C VAL A 994 -7.30 11.14 -27.56
N LEU A 995 -7.12 9.82 -27.58
CA LEU A 995 -6.07 9.15 -28.35
C LEU A 995 -6.25 9.36 -29.87
N GLU A 996 -7.47 9.60 -30.34
CA GLU A 996 -7.80 9.81 -31.74
C GLU A 996 -7.70 11.29 -32.15
N ARG A 997 -7.95 12.22 -31.21
CA ARG A 997 -8.02 13.67 -31.44
C ARG A 997 -6.73 14.43 -31.12
N CYS A 998 -6.06 14.07 -30.04
CA CYS A 998 -4.82 14.72 -29.63
C CYS A 998 -3.66 14.23 -30.52
N THR A 999 -2.77 15.15 -30.92
CA THR A 999 -1.67 14.86 -31.86
C THR A 999 -0.37 14.46 -31.17
N THR A 1000 -0.16 14.97 -29.95
CA THR A 1000 1.06 14.87 -29.16
C THR A 1000 0.74 14.34 -27.77
N PHE A 1001 1.57 13.44 -27.26
CA PHE A 1001 1.41 12.85 -25.94
C PHE A 1001 2.75 12.80 -25.20
N ARG A 1002 2.70 12.60 -23.89
CA ARG A 1002 3.85 12.28 -23.06
C ARG A 1002 3.64 10.90 -22.43
N VAL A 1003 4.67 10.06 -22.43
CA VAL A 1003 4.56 8.68 -21.94
C VAL A 1003 4.58 8.68 -20.40
N ASN A 1004 3.59 8.04 -19.79
CA ASN A 1004 3.46 7.96 -18.33
C ASN A 1004 4.26 6.78 -17.75
N HIS A 1005 5.39 7.06 -17.11
CA HIS A 1005 6.16 6.06 -16.36
C HIS A 1005 5.68 5.84 -14.92
N TYR A 1006 4.82 6.70 -14.36
CA TYR A 1006 4.27 6.56 -13.00
C TYR A 1006 3.11 5.56 -12.88
N LEU A 1007 2.77 4.85 -13.96
CA LEU A 1007 1.70 3.86 -13.98
C LEU A 1007 1.92 2.73 -12.96
N ASP A 1008 3.15 2.23 -12.90
CA ASP A 1008 3.64 1.23 -11.96
C ASP A 1008 5.18 1.24 -11.86
N HIS A 1009 5.71 0.62 -10.80
CA HIS A 1009 7.15 0.62 -10.49
C HIS A 1009 8.01 -0.03 -11.59
N HIS A 1010 7.48 -0.97 -12.38
CA HIS A 1010 8.24 -1.62 -13.45
C HIS A 1010 8.51 -0.63 -14.60
N PHE A 1011 7.60 0.32 -14.87
CA PHE A 1011 7.83 1.34 -15.90
C PHE A 1011 8.72 2.47 -15.37
N PHE A 1012 8.50 2.88 -14.11
CA PHE A 1012 9.34 3.87 -13.44
C PHE A 1012 10.82 3.42 -13.38
N ARG A 1013 11.10 2.16 -13.00
CA ARG A 1013 12.47 1.58 -13.04
C ARG A 1013 13.01 1.35 -14.45
N ALA A 1014 12.17 1.24 -15.48
CA ALA A 1014 12.61 1.13 -16.87
C ALA A 1014 12.99 2.49 -17.50
N THR A 1015 12.87 3.59 -16.74
CA THR A 1015 13.08 4.96 -17.21
C THR A 1015 14.04 5.79 -16.35
N HIS A 1016 14.49 5.25 -15.20
CA HIS A 1016 15.42 5.86 -14.25
C HIS A 1016 16.55 4.86 -13.93
#